data_AF-A0A838DML4-F1
#
_entry.id   AF-A0A838DML4-F1
#
_cell.length_a   1.000
_cell.length_b   1.000
_cell.length_c   1.000
_cell.angle_alpha   90.00
_cell.angle_beta   90.00
_cell.angle_gamma   90.00
#
_symmetry.space_group_name_H-M   'P 1'
#
loop_
_entity.id
_entity.type
_entity.pdbx_description
1 polymer ?
#
loop_
_entity_poly.entity_id
_entity_poly.type
_entity_poly.pdbx_seq_one_letter_code
_entity_poly.pdbx_strand_id
1 'polypeptide(L)'
;MNILGISAFYHDSAACLLRDGEIIAAAQEERFSRKKHDAAFPRHAVDYCLEEGGIGESSKLDLVAFYEKPFVKCDRLFSTYLGVAPRGVRSFLKAVPVWIKQKIWIKQILRDELSFDGPILFPEHHEAHAASAFFPSPFEEAAILTIDGVGEWATTTIGRGRGNRVELLAELHFPHSLGLLYSAFTYYLGFRVNSGEYKVMGLAPYGEPRFRDLILSEIIELKRDGSLRLNLAHFDFMAGLTMTNRSFARLFGMPRREPEAELTQQHMDVARSLQAVTEEVMLRMARHAREVTGSRNLCLAGGVALNCVGNGRILREGSFDKIWIQPAAGDAGGALGAAMLAWHHYRDQPRAARNDHDAQHASLLGPAFDAREFVERGKVPHEKLREAELMPRVAALLEERKVIGWFQGRMEFGPRALGNRSILADPRVPEMQATLNEKIKFREGFRPFAPAVLRERVQEYFELAAPSPYMLLVAPVKTAGAATEQGAAGGNGFGGRLRAVQSSIPAVTHVDYSARVQTVEERENPRFHRLLRAFEERTGCAVLINTSFNVRGEPPVCSVEDAYRCFMATGIDYLVLGDYLLDKRQQEARSAPPAVPSRSWIADEYERIDRSPRALRRFGLTIAVVLGVLAALMIRRNGTAAAPLAAGAVVLILAAQFTPAHLAKFHRLWTMLSLVMGWIMTRVILTIVFFVVLTPIGLLQRLVGRRAFDVAFRTAAETYWKPRASAFDAASYEKQF
;
A
#
# COMPACT_ATOMS: atom_id res chain seq x y z
N MET A 1 -15.11 -20.80 -13.85
CA MET A 1 -15.30 -20.46 -12.42
C MET A 1 -14.75 -19.06 -12.16
N ASN A 2 -15.58 -18.18 -11.59
CA ASN A 2 -15.26 -16.80 -11.26
C ASN A 2 -14.99 -16.67 -9.75
N ILE A 3 -13.78 -16.23 -9.38
CA ILE A 3 -13.35 -16.05 -7.99
C ILE A 3 -12.96 -14.58 -7.78
N LEU A 4 -13.58 -13.94 -6.79
CA LEU A 4 -13.23 -12.58 -6.40
C LEU A 4 -12.35 -12.58 -5.15
N GLY A 5 -11.12 -12.10 -5.27
CA GLY A 5 -10.22 -11.84 -4.16
C GLY A 5 -10.33 -10.40 -3.66
N ILE A 6 -10.31 -10.21 -2.34
CA ILE A 6 -10.46 -8.89 -1.69
C ILE A 6 -9.38 -8.70 -0.62
N SER A 7 -8.75 -7.53 -0.66
CA SER A 7 -7.90 -6.99 0.40
C SER A 7 -8.48 -5.64 0.84
N ALA A 8 -8.75 -5.46 2.14
CA ALA A 8 -9.44 -4.25 2.61
C ALA A 8 -9.27 -3.98 4.12
N PHE A 9 -9.73 -2.79 4.55
CA PHE A 9 -9.90 -2.40 5.94
C PHE A 9 -8.59 -2.11 6.71
N TYR A 10 -7.47 -1.92 6.04
CA TYR A 10 -6.21 -1.48 6.67
C TYR A 10 -5.57 -0.31 5.92
N HIS A 11 -5.03 -0.57 4.73
CA HIS A 11 -4.65 0.41 3.71
C HIS A 11 -4.56 -0.29 2.36
N ASP A 12 -4.50 0.48 1.28
CA ASP A 12 -4.34 -0.03 -0.09
C ASP A 12 -5.36 -1.10 -0.50
N SER A 13 -6.62 -0.90 -0.13
CA SER A 13 -7.71 -1.83 -0.46
C SER A 13 -7.73 -2.11 -1.97
N ALA A 14 -7.98 -3.38 -2.32
CA ALA A 14 -7.92 -3.87 -3.68
C ALA A 14 -8.89 -5.03 -3.92
N ALA A 15 -9.23 -5.23 -5.18
CA ALA A 15 -9.98 -6.39 -5.66
C ALA A 15 -9.26 -7.03 -6.84
N CYS A 16 -9.43 -8.34 -7.00
CA CYS A 16 -8.94 -9.11 -8.13
C CYS A 16 -9.98 -10.15 -8.56
N LEU A 17 -10.31 -10.20 -9.85
CA LEU A 17 -11.11 -11.27 -10.43
C LEU A 17 -10.23 -12.29 -11.14
N LEU A 18 -10.37 -13.54 -10.72
CA LEU A 18 -9.81 -14.71 -11.37
C LEU A 18 -10.92 -15.46 -12.11
N ARG A 19 -10.65 -15.91 -13.33
CA ARG A 19 -11.52 -16.81 -14.09
C ARG A 19 -10.73 -18.01 -14.55
N ASP A 20 -11.11 -19.18 -14.04
CA ASP A 20 -10.52 -20.46 -14.45
C ASP A 20 -8.98 -20.49 -14.36
N GLY A 21 -8.44 -19.84 -13.32
CA GLY A 21 -6.99 -19.74 -13.07
C GLY A 21 -6.30 -18.54 -13.73
N GLU A 22 -6.98 -17.80 -14.61
CA GLU A 22 -6.43 -16.63 -15.30
C GLU A 22 -6.82 -15.32 -14.61
N ILE A 23 -5.89 -14.37 -14.55
CA ILE A 23 -6.11 -13.04 -13.95
C ILE A 23 -6.85 -12.16 -14.95
N ILE A 24 -8.13 -11.89 -14.72
CA ILE A 24 -8.94 -11.08 -15.63
C ILE A 24 -8.75 -9.59 -15.33
N ALA A 25 -8.84 -9.22 -14.05
CA ALA A 25 -8.79 -7.84 -13.60
C ALA A 25 -8.22 -7.74 -12.19
N ALA A 26 -7.50 -6.65 -11.90
CA ALA A 26 -7.09 -6.29 -10.55
C ALA A 26 -6.91 -4.78 -10.44
N ALA A 27 -7.45 -4.17 -9.39
CA ALA A 27 -7.32 -2.73 -9.17
C ALA A 27 -7.32 -2.37 -7.69
N GLN A 28 -6.69 -1.23 -7.39
CA GLN A 28 -6.69 -0.64 -6.05
C GLN A 28 -7.78 0.43 -5.95
N GLU A 29 -8.49 0.48 -4.83
CA GLU A 29 -9.60 1.41 -4.60
C GLU A 29 -9.17 2.87 -4.69
N GLU A 30 -7.93 3.18 -4.25
CA GLU A 30 -7.39 4.54 -4.31
C GLU A 30 -7.34 5.12 -5.74
N ARG A 31 -7.32 4.28 -6.77
CA ARG A 31 -7.35 4.72 -8.18
C ARG A 31 -8.67 5.42 -8.48
N PHE A 32 -9.78 4.88 -7.98
CA PHE A 32 -11.12 5.38 -8.24
C PHE A 32 -11.53 6.44 -7.21
N SER A 33 -11.32 6.15 -5.92
CA SER A 33 -11.73 7.05 -4.83
C SER A 33 -10.91 8.33 -4.75
N ARG A 34 -9.73 8.34 -5.40
CA ARG A 34 -8.70 9.40 -5.35
C ARG A 34 -8.16 9.66 -3.94
N LYS A 35 -8.50 8.80 -2.97
CA LYS A 35 -7.98 8.84 -1.60
C LYS A 35 -6.78 7.91 -1.50
N LYS A 36 -5.58 8.51 -1.37
CA LYS A 36 -4.35 7.73 -1.28
C LYS A 36 -4.36 6.78 -0.08
N HIS A 37 -4.01 5.52 -0.31
CA HIS A 37 -4.04 4.44 0.66
C HIS A 37 -5.44 4.17 1.22
N ASP A 38 -6.48 4.26 0.37
CA ASP A 38 -7.85 4.00 0.80
C ASP A 38 -7.96 2.63 1.49
N ALA A 39 -8.54 2.65 2.69
CA ALA A 39 -8.73 1.48 3.53
C ALA A 39 -10.19 1.00 3.53
N ALA A 40 -11.09 1.71 2.84
CA ALA A 40 -12.50 1.33 2.78
C ALA A 40 -12.70 -0.02 2.08
N PHE A 41 -13.93 -0.53 2.13
CA PHE A 41 -14.31 -1.63 1.24
C PHE A 41 -14.09 -1.20 -0.23
N PRO A 42 -13.41 -2.01 -1.06
CA PRO A 42 -12.98 -1.61 -2.40
C PRO A 42 -14.13 -1.68 -3.42
N ARG A 43 -15.19 -0.90 -3.21
CA ARG A 43 -16.42 -0.97 -4.02
C ARG A 43 -16.15 -0.72 -5.49
N HIS A 44 -15.44 0.35 -5.84
CA HIS A 44 -15.20 0.69 -7.24
C HIS A 44 -14.25 -0.31 -7.91
N ALA A 45 -13.25 -0.81 -7.18
CA ALA A 45 -12.37 -1.84 -7.72
C ALA A 45 -13.10 -3.18 -7.94
N VAL A 46 -14.04 -3.55 -7.05
CA VAL A 46 -14.92 -4.71 -7.23
C VAL A 46 -15.80 -4.51 -8.46
N ASP A 47 -16.50 -3.38 -8.56
CA ASP A 47 -17.40 -3.06 -9.68
C ASP A 47 -16.63 -3.15 -11.01
N TYR A 48 -15.44 -2.56 -11.08
CA TYR A 48 -14.54 -2.68 -12.23
C TYR A 48 -14.20 -4.14 -12.56
N CYS A 49 -13.80 -4.94 -11.56
CA CYS A 49 -13.42 -6.33 -11.79
C CYS A 49 -14.59 -7.16 -12.33
N LEU A 50 -15.80 -6.93 -11.82
CA LEU A 50 -17.02 -7.59 -12.28
C LEU A 50 -17.39 -7.18 -13.71
N GLU A 51 -17.33 -5.88 -14.02
CA GLU A 51 -17.58 -5.33 -15.35
C GLU A 51 -16.60 -5.89 -16.38
N GLU A 52 -15.29 -5.86 -16.10
CA GLU A 52 -14.25 -6.43 -16.98
C GLU A 52 -14.45 -7.94 -17.17
N GLY A 53 -14.95 -8.63 -16.15
CA GLY A 53 -15.34 -10.03 -16.23
C GLY A 53 -16.62 -10.28 -17.05
N GLY A 54 -17.42 -9.25 -17.38
CA GLY A 54 -18.76 -9.44 -17.93
C GLY A 54 -19.73 -10.09 -16.93
N ILE A 55 -19.50 -9.89 -15.63
CA ILE A 55 -20.32 -10.40 -14.54
C ILE A 55 -21.25 -9.28 -14.08
N GLY A 56 -22.50 -9.29 -14.53
CA GLY A 56 -23.44 -8.19 -14.23
C GLY A 56 -23.84 -8.05 -12.76
N GLU A 57 -23.70 -9.11 -11.95
CA GLU A 57 -24.01 -9.11 -10.53
C GLU A 57 -23.05 -10.02 -9.77
N SER A 58 -22.57 -9.57 -8.61
CA SER A 58 -21.71 -10.33 -7.69
C SER A 58 -22.33 -11.63 -7.16
N SER A 59 -23.66 -11.76 -7.19
CA SER A 59 -24.39 -13.00 -6.89
C SER A 59 -23.97 -14.18 -7.79
N LYS A 60 -23.42 -13.90 -8.99
CA LYS A 60 -22.96 -14.89 -9.97
C LYS A 60 -21.51 -15.34 -9.77
N LEU A 61 -20.82 -14.83 -8.75
CA LEU A 61 -19.49 -15.32 -8.38
C LEU A 61 -19.62 -16.76 -7.85
N ASP A 62 -18.61 -17.59 -8.10
CA ASP A 62 -18.58 -18.94 -7.53
C ASP A 62 -18.01 -18.94 -6.11
N LEU A 63 -17.14 -17.96 -5.81
CA LEU A 63 -16.42 -17.86 -4.54
C LEU A 63 -15.87 -16.44 -4.32
N VAL A 64 -15.84 -16.00 -3.06
CA VAL A 64 -15.13 -14.80 -2.61
C VAL A 64 -14.02 -15.19 -1.62
N ALA A 65 -12.84 -14.60 -1.73
CA ALA A 65 -11.71 -14.85 -0.83
C ALA A 65 -11.20 -13.54 -0.23
N PHE A 66 -11.10 -13.49 1.10
CA PHE A 66 -10.58 -12.36 1.85
C PHE A 66 -9.20 -12.68 2.40
N TYR A 67 -8.23 -11.81 2.13
CA TYR A 67 -6.79 -12.08 2.27
C TYR A 67 -6.23 -12.34 3.68
N GLU A 68 -7.03 -12.26 4.75
CA GLU A 68 -6.56 -12.48 6.12
C GLU A 68 -7.61 -13.12 7.02
N LYS A 69 -7.19 -13.68 8.16
CA LYS A 69 -8.06 -14.22 9.22
C LYS A 69 -8.35 -13.17 10.31
N PRO A 70 -9.57 -12.60 10.39
CA PRO A 70 -9.85 -11.49 11.30
C PRO A 70 -9.69 -11.83 12.78
N PHE A 71 -10.10 -13.02 13.22
CA PHE A 71 -10.04 -13.38 14.65
C PHE A 71 -8.62 -13.62 15.15
N VAL A 72 -7.74 -14.18 14.31
CA VAL A 72 -6.32 -14.37 14.66
C VAL A 72 -5.61 -13.02 14.83
N LYS A 73 -5.91 -12.06 13.95
CA LYS A 73 -5.39 -10.69 14.08
C LYS A 73 -5.96 -9.96 15.31
N CYS A 74 -7.21 -10.26 15.69
CA CYS A 74 -7.81 -9.76 16.92
C CYS A 74 -7.09 -10.29 18.17
N ASP A 75 -6.76 -11.60 18.18
CA ASP A 75 -5.97 -12.23 19.24
C ASP A 75 -4.62 -11.54 19.44
N ARG A 76 -3.88 -11.25 18.35
CA ARG A 76 -2.64 -10.46 18.44
C ARG A 76 -2.86 -9.09 19.08
N LEU A 77 -3.94 -8.39 18.72
CA LEU A 77 -4.23 -7.07 19.26
C LEU A 77 -4.43 -7.13 20.78
N PHE A 78 -5.25 -8.06 21.28
CA PHE A 78 -5.47 -8.22 22.71
C PHE A 78 -4.21 -8.68 23.44
N SER A 79 -3.48 -9.63 22.86
CA SER A 79 -2.17 -10.08 23.36
C SER A 79 -1.19 -8.90 23.48
N THR A 80 -1.22 -7.96 22.53
CA THR A 80 -0.42 -6.72 22.57
C THR A 80 -0.70 -5.93 23.82
N TYR A 81 -1.96 -5.63 24.09
CA TYR A 81 -2.36 -4.85 25.26
C TYR A 81 -2.10 -5.55 26.59
N LEU A 82 -2.27 -6.87 26.67
CA LEU A 82 -1.88 -7.67 27.84
C LEU A 82 -0.36 -7.57 28.09
N GLY A 83 0.43 -7.66 27.03
CA GLY A 83 1.88 -7.57 27.09
C GLY A 83 2.41 -6.23 27.59
N VAL A 84 1.76 -5.11 27.26
CA VAL A 84 2.26 -3.76 27.58
C VAL A 84 1.56 -3.05 28.75
N ALA A 85 0.45 -3.59 29.28
CA ALA A 85 -0.30 -2.98 30.39
C ALA A 85 0.60 -2.62 31.60
N PRO A 86 0.33 -1.57 32.40
CA PRO A 86 -0.75 -0.61 32.29
C PRO A 86 -0.53 0.46 31.19
N ARG A 87 0.57 0.39 30.42
CA ARG A 87 0.75 1.24 29.23
C ARG A 87 -0.16 0.73 28.11
N GLY A 88 -0.53 1.58 27.14
CA GLY A 88 -1.37 1.15 26.02
C GLY A 88 -2.81 1.66 26.01
N VAL A 89 -3.33 2.20 27.13
CA VAL A 89 -4.77 2.57 27.23
C VAL A 89 -5.24 3.53 26.14
N ARG A 90 -4.43 4.53 25.75
CA ARG A 90 -4.80 5.48 24.69
C ARG A 90 -4.92 4.79 23.32
N SER A 91 -4.01 3.86 23.03
CA SER A 91 -4.05 3.04 21.81
C SER A 91 -5.25 2.10 21.85
N PHE A 92 -5.49 1.42 22.97
CA PHE A 92 -6.64 0.55 23.20
C PHE A 92 -7.98 1.25 22.95
N LEU A 93 -8.18 2.43 23.54
CA LEU A 93 -9.41 3.24 23.38
C LEU A 93 -9.64 3.72 21.95
N LYS A 94 -8.60 3.74 21.11
CA LYS A 94 -8.70 4.10 19.69
C LYS A 94 -8.93 2.88 18.79
N ALA A 95 -8.24 1.77 19.07
CA ALA A 95 -8.26 0.58 18.23
C ALA A 95 -9.50 -0.30 18.45
N VAL A 96 -9.85 -0.59 19.71
CA VAL A 96 -10.89 -1.57 20.05
C VAL A 96 -12.28 -1.21 19.49
N PRO A 97 -12.74 0.06 19.50
CA PRO A 97 -14.02 0.41 18.89
C PRO A 97 -14.11 0.05 17.40
N VAL A 98 -13.02 0.23 16.64
CA VAL A 98 -12.97 -0.12 15.21
C VAL A 98 -13.10 -1.64 15.03
N TRP A 99 -12.42 -2.40 15.89
CA TRP A 99 -12.45 -3.85 15.86
C TRP A 99 -13.83 -4.44 16.15
N ILE A 100 -14.49 -3.95 17.21
CA ILE A 100 -15.82 -4.40 17.61
C ILE A 100 -16.89 -4.06 16.56
N LYS A 101 -16.80 -2.87 15.94
CA LYS A 101 -17.80 -2.41 14.98
C LYS A 101 -17.62 -2.99 13.58
N GLN A 102 -16.38 -3.28 13.15
CA GLN A 102 -16.09 -3.61 11.75
C GLN A 102 -15.37 -4.94 11.60
N LYS A 103 -14.21 -5.11 12.25
CA LYS A 103 -13.28 -6.20 11.92
C LYS A 103 -13.79 -7.60 12.29
N ILE A 104 -14.59 -7.72 13.34
CA ILE A 104 -15.20 -9.01 13.73
C ILE A 104 -16.32 -9.42 12.75
N TRP A 105 -16.90 -8.47 12.03
CA TRP A 105 -18.06 -8.68 11.16
C TRP A 105 -17.70 -8.79 9.69
N ILE A 106 -16.42 -9.00 9.34
CA ILE A 106 -15.95 -8.97 7.95
C ILE A 106 -16.75 -9.92 7.06
N LYS A 107 -17.03 -11.16 7.50
CA LYS A 107 -17.86 -12.08 6.70
C LYS A 107 -19.24 -11.50 6.38
N GLN A 108 -19.91 -10.88 7.35
CA GLN A 108 -21.22 -10.27 7.14
C GLN A 108 -21.12 -9.03 6.24
N ILE A 109 -20.11 -8.17 6.49
CA ILE A 109 -19.85 -6.99 5.66
C ILE A 109 -19.63 -7.39 4.20
N LEU A 110 -18.84 -8.44 3.93
CA LEU A 110 -18.63 -8.93 2.57
C LEU A 110 -19.92 -9.42 1.93
N ARG A 111 -20.77 -10.15 2.67
CA ARG A 111 -22.09 -10.59 2.18
C ARG A 111 -22.97 -9.41 1.83
N ASP A 112 -23.05 -8.41 2.71
CA ASP A 112 -23.93 -7.25 2.52
C ASP A 112 -23.42 -6.35 1.38
N GLU A 113 -22.13 -6.02 1.37
CA GLU A 113 -21.52 -5.13 0.38
C GLU A 113 -21.56 -5.74 -1.03
N LEU A 114 -21.42 -7.08 -1.14
CA LEU A 114 -21.47 -7.82 -2.39
C LEU A 114 -22.83 -8.41 -2.70
N SER A 115 -23.83 -8.35 -1.81
CA SER A 115 -25.08 -9.12 -1.98
C SER A 115 -24.82 -10.59 -2.39
N PHE A 116 -23.88 -11.24 -1.71
CA PHE A 116 -23.35 -12.56 -2.07
C PHE A 116 -23.52 -13.57 -0.94
N ASP A 117 -24.28 -14.65 -1.20
CA ASP A 117 -24.59 -15.69 -0.20
C ASP A 117 -23.71 -16.95 -0.31
N GLY A 118 -22.83 -17.01 -1.33
CA GLY A 118 -21.97 -18.16 -1.57
C GLY A 118 -20.78 -18.30 -0.61
N PRO A 119 -19.82 -19.19 -0.92
CA PRO A 119 -18.67 -19.46 -0.08
C PRO A 119 -17.72 -18.26 0.02
N ILE A 120 -17.36 -17.89 1.26
CA ILE A 120 -16.37 -16.86 1.56
C ILE A 120 -15.19 -17.51 2.30
N LEU A 121 -14.00 -17.41 1.71
CA LEU A 121 -12.76 -17.97 2.23
C LEU A 121 -11.86 -16.92 2.90
N PHE A 122 -11.04 -17.36 3.84
CA PHE A 122 -10.15 -16.59 4.70
C PHE A 122 -8.78 -17.29 4.82
N PRO A 123 -7.96 -17.30 3.77
CA PRO A 123 -6.54 -17.65 3.89
C PRO A 123 -5.80 -16.70 4.84
N GLU A 124 -4.60 -17.07 5.25
CA GLU A 124 -3.75 -16.20 6.07
C GLU A 124 -3.07 -15.09 5.24
N HIS A 125 -2.81 -13.94 5.86
CA HIS A 125 -2.19 -12.77 5.22
C HIS A 125 -0.87 -13.08 4.52
N HIS A 126 0.04 -13.75 5.23
CA HIS A 126 1.34 -14.12 4.66
C HIS A 126 1.25 -15.23 3.62
N GLU A 127 0.24 -16.10 3.73
CA GLU A 127 -0.03 -17.13 2.73
C GLU A 127 -0.55 -16.47 1.44
N ALA A 128 -1.45 -15.50 1.55
CA ALA A 128 -1.94 -14.70 0.43
C ALA A 128 -0.78 -13.95 -0.25
N HIS A 129 0.13 -13.32 0.51
CA HIS A 129 1.33 -12.73 -0.07
C HIS A 129 2.20 -13.75 -0.81
N ALA A 130 2.51 -14.89 -0.19
CA ALA A 130 3.31 -15.94 -0.80
C ALA A 130 2.67 -16.46 -2.10
N ALA A 131 1.36 -16.69 -2.09
CA ALA A 131 0.57 -17.10 -3.24
C ALA A 131 0.56 -16.06 -4.36
N SER A 132 0.37 -14.78 -4.00
CA SER A 132 0.41 -13.68 -4.95
C SER A 132 1.75 -13.59 -5.67
N ALA A 133 2.83 -14.12 -5.08
CA ALA A 133 4.12 -14.13 -5.74
C ALA A 133 4.41 -15.42 -6.50
N PHE A 134 4.16 -16.57 -5.89
CA PHE A 134 4.51 -17.84 -6.51
C PHE A 134 3.63 -18.16 -7.72
N PHE A 135 2.30 -18.10 -7.59
CA PHE A 135 1.40 -18.56 -8.64
C PHE A 135 1.51 -17.79 -9.97
N PRO A 136 1.64 -16.44 -10.00
CA PRO A 136 1.85 -15.73 -11.25
C PRO A 136 3.30 -15.77 -11.73
N SER A 137 4.27 -16.20 -10.92
CA SER A 137 5.68 -16.26 -11.33
C SER A 137 5.89 -17.20 -12.53
N PRO A 138 7.02 -17.08 -13.25
CA PRO A 138 7.34 -18.01 -14.33
C PRO A 138 7.85 -19.36 -13.81
N PHE A 139 8.03 -19.55 -12.50
CA PHE A 139 8.76 -20.70 -11.95
C PHE A 139 7.84 -21.87 -11.57
N GLU A 140 8.21 -23.08 -11.99
CA GLU A 140 7.58 -24.34 -11.53
C GLU A 140 7.83 -24.60 -10.03
N GLU A 141 9.03 -24.27 -9.55
CA GLU A 141 9.44 -24.35 -8.16
C GLU A 141 10.26 -23.12 -7.76
N ALA A 142 9.97 -22.57 -6.58
CA ALA A 142 10.70 -21.45 -6.02
C ALA A 142 10.71 -21.49 -4.49
N ALA A 143 11.80 -20.98 -3.90
CA ALA A 143 11.75 -20.47 -2.54
C ALA A 143 10.84 -19.24 -2.52
N ILE A 144 10.10 -19.04 -1.44
CA ILE A 144 9.23 -17.88 -1.27
C ILE A 144 9.67 -17.16 0.01
N LEU A 145 9.92 -15.86 -0.10
CA LEU A 145 10.25 -15.02 1.03
C LEU A 145 9.26 -13.84 1.08
N THR A 146 8.42 -13.84 2.11
CA THR A 146 7.47 -12.75 2.37
C THR A 146 7.98 -11.93 3.54
N ILE A 147 8.25 -10.65 3.33
CA ILE A 147 8.76 -9.74 4.37
C ILE A 147 7.83 -8.53 4.45
N ASP A 148 7.16 -8.35 5.59
CA ASP A 148 6.12 -7.35 5.74
C ASP A 148 6.19 -6.61 7.09
N GLY A 149 5.33 -5.59 7.25
CA GLY A 149 5.13 -4.91 8.53
C GLY A 149 4.56 -5.88 9.56
N VAL A 150 3.31 -6.31 9.38
CA VAL A 150 2.64 -7.28 10.26
C VAL A 150 1.35 -7.84 9.62
N GLY A 151 1.20 -9.16 9.58
CA GLY A 151 -0.06 -9.84 9.26
C GLY A 151 -0.92 -10.09 10.51
N GLU A 152 -1.44 -11.31 10.66
CA GLU A 152 -2.15 -11.73 11.86
C GLU A 152 -1.19 -11.89 13.04
N TRP A 153 -0.08 -12.61 12.83
CA TRP A 153 1.04 -12.75 13.77
C TRP A 153 2.38 -12.70 13.06
N ALA A 154 2.46 -13.33 11.89
CA ALA A 154 3.64 -13.33 11.06
C ALA A 154 4.04 -11.91 10.62
N THR A 155 5.35 -11.68 10.56
CA THR A 155 5.98 -10.46 10.03
C THR A 155 6.94 -10.81 8.90
N THR A 156 7.43 -12.05 8.90
CA THR A 156 8.26 -12.61 7.84
C THR A 156 8.01 -14.10 7.75
N THR A 157 7.86 -14.64 6.55
CA THR A 157 7.70 -16.08 6.32
C THR A 157 8.66 -16.56 5.23
N ILE A 158 9.19 -17.76 5.43
CA ILE A 158 9.87 -18.54 4.40
C ILE A 158 8.92 -19.67 3.99
N GLY A 159 8.71 -19.82 2.68
CA GLY A 159 7.90 -20.89 2.12
C GLY A 159 8.56 -21.55 0.91
N ARG A 160 7.92 -22.62 0.45
CA ARG A 160 8.24 -23.34 -0.78
C ARG A 160 7.01 -23.35 -1.67
N GLY A 161 7.19 -22.95 -2.92
CA GLY A 161 6.17 -23.13 -3.95
C GLY A 161 6.58 -24.27 -4.87
N ARG A 162 5.67 -25.22 -5.13
CA ARG A 162 5.87 -26.27 -6.14
C ARG A 162 4.54 -26.67 -6.76
N GLY A 163 4.44 -26.61 -8.09
CA GLY A 163 3.20 -26.94 -8.80
C GLY A 163 2.04 -26.03 -8.37
N ASN A 164 0.94 -26.61 -7.89
CA ASN A 164 -0.23 -25.89 -7.39
C ASN A 164 -0.23 -25.70 -5.86
N ARG A 165 0.93 -25.82 -5.20
CA ARG A 165 1.05 -25.69 -3.73
C ARG A 165 2.03 -24.60 -3.31
N VAL A 166 1.64 -23.89 -2.27
CA VAL A 166 2.46 -22.98 -1.47
C VAL A 166 2.47 -23.47 -0.04
N GLU A 167 3.64 -23.77 0.50
CA GLU A 167 3.82 -24.26 1.86
C GLU A 167 4.70 -23.28 2.64
N LEU A 168 4.20 -22.76 3.76
CA LEU A 168 5.00 -21.93 4.66
C LEU A 168 5.76 -22.83 5.64
N LEU A 169 7.09 -22.72 5.68
CA LEU A 169 7.99 -23.59 6.42
C LEU A 169 8.45 -22.97 7.74
N ALA A 170 8.65 -21.66 7.77
CA ALA A 170 9.14 -20.95 8.93
C ALA A 170 8.64 -19.51 8.98
N GLU A 171 8.53 -18.95 10.18
CA GLU A 171 8.03 -17.59 10.36
C GLU A 171 8.68 -16.84 11.54
N LEU A 172 8.74 -15.51 11.40
CA LEU A 172 8.99 -14.57 12.49
C LEU A 172 7.66 -13.94 12.89
N HIS A 173 7.52 -13.62 14.17
CA HIS A 173 6.29 -13.05 14.73
C HIS A 173 6.46 -11.62 15.21
N PHE A 174 5.35 -10.88 15.15
CA PHE A 174 5.19 -9.62 15.83
C PHE A 174 5.58 -9.76 17.32
N PRO A 175 6.33 -8.81 17.90
CA PRO A 175 6.64 -7.47 17.37
C PRO A 175 7.94 -7.38 16.55
N HIS A 176 8.60 -8.49 16.24
CA HIS A 176 9.88 -8.47 15.54
C HIS A 176 9.66 -8.45 14.03
N SER A 177 9.91 -7.30 13.40
CA SER A 177 9.64 -7.09 11.98
C SER A 177 10.68 -6.17 11.36
N LEU A 178 11.21 -6.57 10.21
CA LEU A 178 12.03 -5.70 9.38
C LEU A 178 11.22 -4.52 8.83
N GLY A 179 9.94 -4.73 8.50
CA GLY A 179 9.04 -3.67 8.07
C GLY A 179 8.81 -2.63 9.16
N LEU A 180 8.51 -3.05 10.40
CA LEU A 180 8.33 -2.12 11.52
C LEU A 180 9.63 -1.39 11.90
N LEU A 181 10.79 -2.05 11.78
CA LEU A 181 12.09 -1.40 11.92
C LEU A 181 12.21 -0.26 10.91
N TYR A 182 11.98 -0.55 9.63
CA TYR A 182 12.10 0.44 8.56
C TYR A 182 11.10 1.60 8.73
N SER A 183 9.85 1.30 9.10
CA SER A 183 8.83 2.32 9.41
C SER A 183 9.18 3.15 10.65
N ALA A 184 9.87 2.58 11.64
CA ALA A 184 10.31 3.33 12.82
C ALA A 184 11.36 4.39 12.49
N PHE A 185 12.33 4.05 11.63
CA PHE A 185 13.27 5.04 11.11
C PHE A 185 12.61 6.03 10.16
N THR A 186 11.65 5.59 9.35
CA THR A 186 10.84 6.48 8.50
C THR A 186 10.14 7.55 9.34
N TYR A 187 9.50 7.15 10.44
CA TYR A 187 8.90 8.04 11.42
C TYR A 187 9.94 8.94 12.11
N TYR A 188 11.09 8.39 12.48
CA TYR A 188 12.18 9.11 13.15
C TYR A 188 12.76 10.22 12.26
N LEU A 189 12.87 9.98 10.96
CA LEU A 189 13.28 10.92 9.94
C LEU A 189 12.16 11.88 9.51
N GLY A 190 11.05 11.94 10.25
CA GLY A 190 9.96 12.89 10.01
C GLY A 190 9.13 12.61 8.75
N PHE A 191 9.22 11.40 8.19
CA PHE A 191 8.39 10.99 7.06
C PHE A 191 7.14 10.23 7.53
N ARG A 192 6.12 10.20 6.68
CA ARG A 192 4.85 9.53 6.96
C ARG A 192 5.00 8.01 6.79
N VAL A 193 4.69 7.25 7.84
CA VAL A 193 4.65 5.77 7.80
C VAL A 193 3.62 5.27 6.79
N ASN A 194 3.90 4.14 6.15
CA ASN A 194 3.16 3.51 5.04
C ASN A 194 3.11 4.35 3.75
N SER A 195 3.91 5.43 3.67
CA SER A 195 3.96 6.31 2.49
C SER A 195 5.30 7.03 2.31
N GLY A 196 6.28 6.76 3.17
CA GLY A 196 7.51 7.54 3.30
C GLY A 196 8.76 6.66 3.24
N GLU A 197 8.60 5.35 3.30
CA GLU A 197 9.66 4.35 3.35
C GLU A 197 10.57 4.46 2.11
N TYR A 198 9.96 4.65 0.94
CA TYR A 198 10.71 4.86 -0.30
C TYR A 198 11.42 6.22 -0.37
N LYS A 199 11.03 7.22 0.46
CA LYS A 199 11.82 8.46 0.63
C LYS A 199 13.11 8.17 1.38
N VAL A 200 13.05 7.36 2.44
CA VAL A 200 14.24 6.91 3.17
C VAL A 200 15.18 6.15 2.24
N MET A 201 14.62 5.28 1.38
CA MET A 201 15.40 4.52 0.40
C MET A 201 16.09 5.45 -0.62
N GLY A 202 15.39 6.47 -1.14
CA GLY A 202 15.99 7.46 -2.04
C GLY A 202 16.93 8.45 -1.36
N LEU A 203 16.81 8.64 -0.04
CA LEU A 203 17.71 9.49 0.74
C LEU A 203 19.04 8.77 1.06
N ALA A 204 19.01 7.45 1.19
CA ALA A 204 20.13 6.64 1.62
C ALA A 204 21.44 6.90 0.85
N PRO A 205 21.47 7.04 -0.50
CA PRO A 205 22.74 7.24 -1.22
C PRO A 205 23.43 8.59 -0.95
N TYR A 206 22.79 9.53 -0.26
CA TYR A 206 23.40 10.81 0.12
C TYR A 206 24.12 10.76 1.48
N GLY A 207 24.02 9.64 2.19
CA GLY A 207 24.60 9.44 3.51
C GLY A 207 25.74 8.44 3.53
N GLU A 208 26.43 8.39 4.65
CA GLU A 208 27.43 7.38 4.99
C GLU A 208 26.88 6.40 6.05
N PRO A 209 27.26 5.11 6.04
CA PRO A 209 26.70 4.08 6.93
C PRO A 209 27.22 4.17 8.38
N ARG A 210 27.37 5.37 8.94
CA ARG A 210 28.01 5.65 10.24
C ARG A 210 27.30 5.04 11.45
N PHE A 211 26.00 4.78 11.34
CA PHE A 211 25.18 4.20 12.40
C PHE A 211 24.88 2.72 12.18
N ARG A 212 25.45 2.08 11.15
CA ARG A 212 25.16 0.67 10.82
C ARG A 212 25.45 -0.25 12.00
N ASP A 213 26.65 -0.13 12.57
CA ASP A 213 27.09 -1.02 13.65
C ASP A 213 26.34 -0.73 14.95
N LEU A 214 25.94 0.52 15.18
CA LEU A 214 25.05 0.91 16.27
C LEU A 214 23.67 0.23 16.16
N ILE A 215 23.09 0.19 14.95
CA ILE A 215 21.82 -0.49 14.71
C ILE A 215 21.96 -2.00 14.99
N LEU A 216 23.05 -2.62 14.53
CA LEU A 216 23.30 -4.05 14.69
C LEU A 216 23.67 -4.48 16.12
N SER A 217 24.11 -3.55 16.97
CA SER A 217 24.48 -3.82 18.36
C SER A 217 23.37 -3.47 19.35
N GLU A 218 22.65 -2.36 19.13
CA GLU A 218 21.74 -1.79 20.13
C GLU A 218 20.26 -1.87 19.72
N ILE A 219 19.94 -1.81 18.42
CA ILE A 219 18.55 -1.75 17.93
C ILE A 219 18.02 -3.14 17.57
N ILE A 220 18.83 -3.97 16.93
CA ILE A 220 18.44 -5.32 16.53
C ILE A 220 19.48 -6.34 16.96
N GLU A 221 19.03 -7.57 17.20
CA GLU A 221 19.90 -8.74 17.22
C GLU A 221 19.62 -9.54 15.95
N LEU A 222 20.62 -9.58 15.05
CA LEU A 222 20.55 -10.27 13.75
C LEU A 222 21.36 -11.56 13.78
N LYS A 223 20.72 -12.70 13.48
CA LYS A 223 21.37 -14.01 13.40
C LYS A 223 21.96 -14.27 12.01
N ARG A 224 22.68 -15.39 11.87
CA ARG A 224 23.32 -15.77 10.60
C ARG A 224 22.32 -16.14 9.51
N ASP A 225 21.21 -16.76 9.90
CA ASP A 225 20.09 -17.16 9.04
C ASP A 225 19.14 -16.00 8.67
N GLY A 226 19.50 -14.77 9.03
CA GLY A 226 18.72 -13.55 8.76
C GLY A 226 17.55 -13.33 9.71
N SER A 227 17.26 -14.27 10.61
CA SER A 227 16.25 -14.06 11.64
C SER A 227 16.68 -12.95 12.60
N LEU A 228 15.72 -12.13 13.05
CA LEU A 228 16.02 -10.94 13.83
C LEU A 228 15.06 -10.75 15.00
N ARG A 229 15.54 -10.08 16.04
CA ARG A 229 14.72 -9.46 17.09
C ARG A 229 15.01 -7.98 17.20
N LEU A 230 13.97 -7.23 17.55
CA LEU A 230 14.07 -5.81 17.86
C LEU A 230 14.31 -5.62 19.36
N ASN A 231 15.19 -4.70 19.73
CA ASN A 231 15.30 -4.21 21.10
C ASN A 231 14.13 -3.27 21.40
N LEU A 232 13.05 -3.85 21.94
CA LEU A 232 11.78 -3.15 22.16
C LEU A 232 11.86 -1.97 23.14
N ALA A 233 12.97 -1.82 23.87
CA ALA A 233 13.21 -0.66 24.74
C ALA A 233 13.27 0.67 23.96
N HIS A 234 13.58 0.65 22.66
CA HIS A 234 13.71 1.84 21.82
C HIS A 234 12.46 2.17 21.00
N PHE A 235 11.41 1.35 21.08
CA PHE A 235 10.19 1.50 20.28
C PHE A 235 8.98 1.84 21.14
N ASP A 236 7.93 2.36 20.51
CA ASP A 236 6.65 2.69 21.17
C ASP A 236 5.42 2.14 20.43
N PHE A 237 5.57 1.52 19.26
CA PHE A 237 4.44 1.08 18.43
C PHE A 237 3.53 0.01 19.07
N MET A 238 3.98 -0.66 20.14
CA MET A 238 3.15 -1.61 20.88
C MET A 238 2.21 -0.94 21.90
N ALA A 239 2.60 0.21 22.47
CA ALA A 239 1.88 0.85 23.57
C ALA A 239 1.40 2.28 23.25
N GLY A 240 2.17 3.00 22.45
CA GLY A 240 1.92 4.38 22.07
C GLY A 240 1.12 4.54 20.79
N LEU A 241 1.13 5.78 20.30
CA LEU A 241 0.61 6.18 18.99
C LEU A 241 1.75 6.62 18.04
N THR A 242 3.00 6.30 18.41
CA THR A 242 4.24 6.66 17.73
C THR A 242 5.11 5.43 17.52
N MET A 243 6.06 5.48 16.59
CA MET A 243 6.92 4.32 16.31
C MET A 243 8.11 4.21 17.26
N THR A 244 8.75 5.34 17.57
CA THR A 244 9.97 5.43 18.37
C THR A 244 9.73 6.22 19.67
N ASN A 245 10.66 6.12 20.61
CA ASN A 245 10.60 6.82 21.90
C ASN A 245 11.87 7.67 22.18
N ARG A 246 11.96 8.28 23.37
CA ARG A 246 13.11 9.13 23.76
C ARG A 246 14.44 8.38 23.79
N SER A 247 14.43 7.09 24.10
CA SER A 247 15.66 6.28 24.09
C SER A 247 16.22 6.13 22.68
N PHE A 248 15.35 6.03 21.67
CA PHE A 248 15.76 6.00 20.27
C PHE A 248 16.49 7.30 19.90
N ALA A 249 15.89 8.45 20.21
CA ALA A 249 16.50 9.76 19.96
C ALA A 249 17.86 9.93 20.67
N ARG A 250 17.98 9.45 21.91
CA ARG A 250 19.25 9.47 22.64
C ARG A 250 20.33 8.64 21.96
N LEU A 251 19.98 7.46 21.43
CA LEU A 251 20.92 6.54 20.79
C LEU A 251 21.58 7.17 19.56
N PHE A 252 20.81 7.86 18.73
CA PHE A 252 21.30 8.52 17.51
C PHE A 252 21.80 9.95 17.74
N GLY A 253 21.75 10.44 18.99
CA GLY A 253 22.24 11.78 19.35
C GLY A 253 21.44 12.94 18.75
N MET A 254 20.23 12.70 18.24
CA MET A 254 19.37 13.75 17.67
C MET A 254 17.88 13.50 17.95
N PRO A 255 17.05 14.55 18.08
CA PRO A 255 15.61 14.37 18.21
C PRO A 255 15.01 13.80 16.92
N ARG A 256 13.76 13.31 17.01
CA ARG A 256 12.96 13.01 15.82
C ARG A 256 12.87 14.26 14.96
N ARG A 257 13.07 14.12 13.64
CA ARG A 257 12.87 15.23 12.70
C ARG A 257 11.39 15.60 12.62
N GLU A 258 11.07 16.88 12.70
CA GLU A 258 9.72 17.35 12.42
C GLU A 258 9.40 17.23 10.91
N PRO A 259 8.14 16.94 10.52
CA PRO A 259 7.77 16.89 9.12
C PRO A 259 8.16 18.17 8.37
N GLU A 260 8.63 18.04 7.13
CA GLU A 260 9.10 19.15 6.27
C GLU A 260 10.28 20.00 6.80
N ALA A 261 10.80 19.75 8.01
CA ALA A 261 12.04 20.40 8.48
C ALA A 261 13.26 20.04 7.60
N GLU A 262 14.32 20.84 7.65
CA GLU A 262 15.51 20.61 6.84
C GLU A 262 16.16 19.25 7.10
N LEU A 263 16.65 18.61 6.03
CA LEU A 263 17.41 17.36 6.09
C LEU A 263 18.91 17.65 6.22
N THR A 264 19.47 17.33 7.38
CA THR A 264 20.92 17.38 7.64
C THR A 264 21.65 16.13 7.16
N GLN A 265 22.98 16.19 7.04
CA GLN A 265 23.82 15.02 6.68
C GLN A 265 23.62 13.84 7.65
N GLN A 266 23.46 14.09 8.95
CA GLN A 266 23.22 13.03 9.94
C GLN A 266 21.92 12.25 9.67
N HIS A 267 20.87 12.90 9.15
CA HIS A 267 19.65 12.21 8.72
C HIS A 267 19.90 11.29 7.53
N MET A 268 20.75 11.73 6.59
CA MET A 268 21.16 10.93 5.43
C MET A 268 21.99 9.72 5.88
N ASP A 269 22.91 9.93 6.82
CA ASP A 269 23.75 8.87 7.39
C ASP A 269 22.90 7.81 8.11
N VAL A 270 21.84 8.23 8.82
CA VAL A 270 20.85 7.30 9.40
C VAL A 270 20.11 6.52 8.32
N ALA A 271 19.65 7.17 7.26
CA ALA A 271 18.98 6.50 6.14
C ALA A 271 19.91 5.48 5.45
N ARG A 272 21.17 5.85 5.20
CA ARG A 272 22.19 4.95 4.63
C ARG A 272 22.45 3.75 5.52
N SER A 273 22.60 3.98 6.81
CA SER A 273 22.87 2.95 7.81
C SER A 273 21.72 1.94 7.91
N LEU A 274 20.47 2.42 7.96
CA LEU A 274 19.28 1.56 7.94
C LEU A 274 19.21 0.74 6.66
N GLN A 275 19.44 1.36 5.51
CA GLN A 275 19.36 0.70 4.22
C GLN A 275 20.40 -0.43 4.12
N ALA A 276 21.63 -0.19 4.57
CA ALA A 276 22.68 -1.21 4.64
C ALA A 276 22.32 -2.39 5.55
N VAL A 277 21.70 -2.13 6.72
CA VAL A 277 21.20 -3.18 7.61
C VAL A 277 20.06 -3.95 6.97
N THR A 278 19.12 -3.26 6.33
CA THR A 278 17.97 -3.88 5.66
C THR A 278 18.41 -4.83 4.54
N GLU A 279 19.36 -4.39 3.72
CA GLU A 279 19.97 -5.20 2.67
C GLU A 279 20.65 -6.46 3.24
N GLU A 280 21.38 -6.33 4.35
CA GLU A 280 22.05 -7.45 5.00
C GLU A 280 21.07 -8.48 5.57
N VAL A 281 20.00 -8.01 6.22
CA VAL A 281 18.93 -8.87 6.73
C VAL A 281 18.26 -9.63 5.58
N MET A 282 17.83 -8.92 4.54
CA MET A 282 17.15 -9.51 3.38
C MET A 282 18.03 -10.56 2.69
N LEU A 283 19.31 -10.28 2.51
CA LEU A 283 20.26 -11.21 1.91
C LEU A 283 20.41 -12.51 2.74
N ARG A 284 20.58 -12.39 4.06
CA ARG A 284 20.69 -13.56 4.94
C ARG A 284 19.41 -14.40 4.95
N MET A 285 18.26 -13.74 5.00
CA MET A 285 16.96 -14.42 4.90
C MET A 285 16.81 -15.15 3.56
N ALA A 286 17.24 -14.53 2.45
CA ALA A 286 17.19 -15.15 1.12
C ALA A 286 18.12 -16.38 1.03
N ARG A 287 19.35 -16.28 1.55
CA ARG A 287 20.27 -17.41 1.64
C ARG A 287 19.69 -18.55 2.47
N HIS A 288 19.14 -18.23 3.64
CA HIS A 288 18.51 -19.24 4.48
C HIS A 288 17.29 -19.87 3.80
N ALA A 289 16.47 -19.07 3.09
CA ALA A 289 15.36 -19.59 2.31
C ALA A 289 15.82 -20.60 1.25
N ARG A 290 16.97 -20.36 0.59
CA ARG A 290 17.57 -21.35 -0.32
C ARG A 290 18.00 -22.62 0.41
N GLU A 291 18.64 -22.50 1.56
CA GLU A 291 19.11 -23.65 2.36
C GLU A 291 17.95 -24.57 2.77
N VAL A 292 16.84 -24.00 3.29
CA VAL A 292 15.71 -24.80 3.77
C VAL A 292 14.81 -25.31 2.64
N THR A 293 14.73 -24.61 1.51
CA THR A 293 13.89 -25.03 0.38
C THR A 293 14.61 -25.92 -0.62
N GLY A 294 15.93 -25.74 -0.79
CA GLY A 294 16.72 -26.34 -1.87
C GLY A 294 16.51 -25.68 -3.24
N SER A 295 15.65 -24.67 -3.35
CA SER A 295 15.25 -24.11 -4.64
C SER A 295 16.29 -23.16 -5.23
N ARG A 296 16.36 -23.12 -6.56
CA ARG A 296 17.25 -22.23 -7.32
C ARG A 296 16.60 -20.91 -7.72
N ASN A 297 15.28 -20.79 -7.58
CA ASN A 297 14.54 -19.57 -7.87
C ASN A 297 13.96 -18.97 -6.58
N LEU A 298 13.78 -17.65 -6.56
CA LEU A 298 13.19 -16.94 -5.42
C LEU A 298 11.99 -16.08 -5.84
N CYS A 299 10.88 -16.22 -5.15
CA CYS A 299 9.73 -15.33 -5.20
C CYS A 299 9.69 -14.42 -3.97
N LEU A 300 9.46 -13.12 -4.18
CA LEU A 300 9.43 -12.11 -3.11
C LEU A 300 8.07 -11.39 -3.04
N ALA A 301 7.53 -11.25 -1.83
CA ALA A 301 6.30 -10.52 -1.52
C ALA A 301 6.36 -9.82 -0.15
N GLY A 302 5.30 -9.09 0.21
CA GLY A 302 5.20 -8.29 1.43
C GLY A 302 5.73 -6.87 1.21
N GLY A 303 5.32 -5.92 2.05
CA GLY A 303 5.62 -4.49 1.84
C GLY A 303 7.12 -4.18 1.73
N VAL A 304 7.99 -4.96 2.39
CA VAL A 304 9.45 -4.77 2.35
C VAL A 304 10.05 -5.26 1.01
N ALA A 305 9.38 -6.17 0.29
CA ALA A 305 9.82 -6.59 -1.05
C ALA A 305 9.74 -5.47 -2.10
N LEU A 306 9.12 -4.32 -1.78
CA LEU A 306 9.22 -3.10 -2.59
C LEU A 306 10.57 -2.38 -2.45
N ASN A 307 11.46 -2.83 -1.54
CA ASN A 307 12.83 -2.37 -1.40
C ASN A 307 13.69 -2.92 -2.55
N CYS A 308 13.67 -2.20 -3.68
CA CYS A 308 14.37 -2.58 -4.90
C CYS A 308 15.90 -2.58 -4.77
N VAL A 309 16.46 -1.89 -3.76
CA VAL A 309 17.90 -1.90 -3.46
C VAL A 309 18.28 -3.27 -2.87
N GLY A 310 17.52 -3.75 -1.87
CA GLY A 310 17.69 -5.09 -1.30
C GLY A 310 17.50 -6.20 -2.33
N ASN A 311 16.45 -6.10 -3.16
CA ASN A 311 16.21 -7.07 -4.24
C ASN A 311 17.38 -7.11 -5.24
N GLY A 312 17.90 -5.95 -5.63
CA GLY A 312 19.06 -5.85 -6.52
C GLY A 312 20.31 -6.50 -5.91
N ARG A 313 20.54 -6.35 -4.59
CA ARG A 313 21.65 -7.00 -3.90
C ARG A 313 21.50 -8.53 -3.86
N ILE A 314 20.29 -9.04 -3.56
CA ILE A 314 20.02 -10.49 -3.60
C ILE A 314 20.36 -11.08 -4.98
N LEU A 315 19.94 -10.41 -6.05
CA LEU A 315 20.23 -10.84 -7.43
C LEU A 315 21.74 -10.84 -7.72
N ARG A 316 22.44 -9.74 -7.40
CA ARG A 316 23.88 -9.60 -7.70
C ARG A 316 24.75 -10.57 -6.93
N GLU A 317 24.41 -10.89 -5.68
CA GLU A 317 25.18 -11.84 -4.87
C GLU A 317 24.97 -13.31 -5.27
N GLY A 318 24.18 -13.58 -6.32
CA GLY A 318 24.15 -14.88 -7.00
C GLY A 318 23.64 -16.03 -6.13
N SER A 319 22.88 -15.72 -5.08
CA SER A 319 22.31 -16.77 -4.22
C SER A 319 21.19 -17.54 -4.91
N PHE A 320 20.60 -17.01 -5.98
CA PHE A 320 19.56 -17.65 -6.80
C PHE A 320 19.85 -17.43 -8.28
N ASP A 321 19.42 -18.37 -9.12
CA ASP A 321 19.57 -18.29 -10.58
C ASP A 321 18.63 -17.22 -11.17
N LYS A 322 17.42 -17.15 -10.63
CA LYS A 322 16.39 -16.17 -11.01
C LYS A 322 15.60 -15.72 -9.79
N ILE A 323 15.19 -14.46 -9.79
CA ILE A 323 14.26 -13.93 -8.79
C ILE A 323 13.06 -13.29 -9.48
N TRP A 324 11.90 -13.35 -8.84
CA TRP A 324 10.67 -12.71 -9.28
C TRP A 324 10.02 -12.01 -8.09
N ILE A 325 9.58 -10.77 -8.29
CA ILE A 325 9.04 -9.92 -7.22
C ILE A 325 7.66 -9.44 -7.65
N GLN A 326 6.67 -9.61 -6.78
CA GLN A 326 5.29 -9.20 -7.05
C GLN A 326 5.20 -7.66 -7.21
N PRO A 327 4.78 -7.10 -8.37
CA PRO A 327 4.56 -5.65 -8.56
C PRO A 327 3.63 -5.02 -7.52
N ALA A 328 2.59 -5.72 -7.10
CA ALA A 328 1.72 -5.30 -6.02
C ALA A 328 2.12 -5.96 -4.68
N ALA A 329 3.41 -5.97 -4.34
CA ALA A 329 3.95 -6.77 -3.22
C ALA A 329 3.35 -6.46 -1.83
N GLY A 330 2.85 -5.24 -1.60
CA GLY A 330 2.12 -4.86 -0.38
C GLY A 330 0.70 -5.42 -0.32
N ASP A 331 -0.10 -4.97 0.65
CA ASP A 331 -1.43 -5.54 0.97
C ASP A 331 -2.40 -5.65 -0.21
N ALA A 332 -2.28 -4.76 -1.22
CA ALA A 332 -3.08 -4.83 -2.44
C ALA A 332 -2.94 -6.20 -3.15
N GLY A 333 -1.72 -6.75 -3.22
CA GLY A 333 -1.46 -8.06 -3.82
C GLY A 333 -2.10 -9.22 -3.05
N GLY A 334 -2.49 -9.02 -1.80
CA GLY A 334 -3.25 -9.99 -1.02
C GLY A 334 -4.58 -10.38 -1.66
N ALA A 335 -5.23 -9.45 -2.39
CA ALA A 335 -6.46 -9.77 -3.14
C ALA A 335 -6.21 -10.83 -4.21
N LEU A 336 -5.15 -10.66 -5.02
CA LEU A 336 -4.73 -11.65 -6.02
C LEU A 336 -4.35 -12.98 -5.38
N GLY A 337 -3.54 -12.93 -4.32
CA GLY A 337 -3.10 -14.12 -3.59
C GLY A 337 -4.26 -14.94 -3.01
N ALA A 338 -5.25 -14.27 -2.42
CA ALA A 338 -6.43 -14.92 -1.86
C ALA A 338 -7.26 -15.63 -2.94
N ALA A 339 -7.47 -14.99 -4.10
CA ALA A 339 -8.16 -15.61 -5.23
C ALA A 339 -7.40 -16.84 -5.78
N MET A 340 -6.07 -16.75 -5.87
CA MET A 340 -5.23 -17.85 -6.33
C MET A 340 -5.18 -19.03 -5.36
N LEU A 341 -5.16 -18.77 -4.05
CA LEU A 341 -5.30 -19.84 -3.04
C LEU A 341 -6.66 -20.52 -3.14
N ALA A 342 -7.73 -19.75 -3.36
CA ALA A 342 -9.03 -20.36 -3.56
C ALA A 342 -9.07 -21.29 -4.79
N TRP A 343 -8.40 -20.92 -5.89
CA TRP A 343 -8.30 -21.75 -7.08
C TRP A 343 -7.39 -22.98 -6.89
N HIS A 344 -6.13 -22.76 -6.49
CA HIS A 344 -5.12 -23.82 -6.46
C HIS A 344 -5.17 -24.70 -5.23
N HIS A 345 -5.42 -24.12 -4.05
CA HIS A 345 -5.46 -24.86 -2.79
C HIS A 345 -6.87 -25.38 -2.51
N TYR A 346 -7.87 -24.51 -2.49
CA TYR A 346 -9.22 -24.90 -2.06
C TYR A 346 -9.97 -25.71 -3.12
N ARG A 347 -9.89 -25.32 -4.40
CA ARG A 347 -10.48 -26.09 -5.52
C ARG A 347 -9.55 -27.14 -6.12
N ASP A 348 -8.36 -27.28 -5.55
CA ASP A 348 -7.31 -28.21 -5.97
C ASP A 348 -7.00 -28.20 -7.48
N GLN A 349 -7.05 -27.01 -8.09
CA GLN A 349 -6.83 -26.89 -9.53
C GLN A 349 -5.34 -26.84 -9.86
N PRO A 350 -4.92 -27.44 -11.00
CA PRO A 350 -3.53 -27.42 -11.42
C PRO A 350 -3.06 -26.00 -11.75
N ARG A 351 -1.74 -25.78 -11.65
CA ARG A 351 -1.08 -24.55 -12.08
C ARG A 351 -0.30 -24.83 -13.36
N ALA A 352 -0.44 -23.96 -14.36
CA ALA A 352 0.37 -23.97 -15.57
C ALA A 352 1.48 -22.91 -15.47
N ALA A 353 2.69 -23.32 -15.05
CA ALA A 353 3.85 -22.43 -15.09
C ALA A 353 4.29 -22.22 -16.55
N ARG A 354 4.58 -20.97 -16.93
CA ARG A 354 4.91 -20.62 -18.32
C ARG A 354 6.42 -20.70 -18.62
N ASN A 355 7.30 -20.77 -17.62
CA ASN A 355 8.77 -20.92 -17.71
C ASN A 355 9.53 -19.79 -18.46
N ASP A 356 8.90 -19.09 -19.40
CA ASP A 356 9.46 -18.02 -20.22
C ASP A 356 8.94 -16.62 -19.83
N HIS A 357 7.73 -16.52 -19.26
CA HIS A 357 7.13 -15.29 -18.78
C HIS A 357 6.21 -15.50 -17.58
N ASP A 358 5.92 -14.42 -16.88
CA ASP A 358 4.99 -14.43 -15.77
C ASP A 358 3.54 -14.20 -16.25
N ALA A 359 2.57 -14.54 -15.40
CA ALA A 359 1.15 -14.35 -15.67
C ALA A 359 0.61 -13.02 -15.12
N GLN A 360 1.47 -12.06 -14.79
CA GLN A 360 1.07 -10.78 -14.22
C GLN A 360 0.72 -9.73 -15.29
N HIS A 361 0.91 -10.07 -16.57
CA HIS A 361 0.51 -9.24 -17.73
C HIS A 361 1.08 -7.82 -17.68
N ALA A 362 2.38 -7.67 -17.38
CA ALA A 362 3.04 -6.38 -17.14
C ALA A 362 2.38 -5.52 -16.04
N SER A 363 1.57 -6.18 -15.18
CA SER A 363 0.65 -5.58 -14.22
C SER A 363 -0.41 -4.65 -14.83
N LEU A 364 -0.69 -4.74 -16.13
CA LEU A 364 -1.70 -3.94 -16.83
C LEU A 364 -3.11 -4.54 -16.65
N LEU A 365 -3.56 -4.59 -15.40
CA LEU A 365 -4.77 -5.30 -14.95
C LEU A 365 -5.93 -4.38 -14.54
N GLY A 366 -5.68 -3.06 -14.49
CA GLY A 366 -6.66 -2.05 -14.14
C GLY A 366 -7.48 -1.54 -15.34
N PRO A 367 -8.34 -0.53 -15.14
CA PRO A 367 -9.25 -0.04 -16.16
C PRO A 367 -8.54 0.62 -17.35
N ALA A 368 -9.16 0.50 -18.52
CA ALA A 368 -8.85 1.27 -19.71
C ALA A 368 -10.00 2.26 -20.00
N PHE A 369 -9.68 3.39 -20.62
CA PHE A 369 -10.67 4.42 -20.95
C PHE A 369 -10.52 4.86 -22.40
N ASP A 370 -11.64 5.07 -23.08
CA ASP A 370 -11.67 5.74 -24.37
C ASP A 370 -11.70 7.27 -24.17
N ALA A 371 -10.70 7.96 -24.72
CA ALA A 371 -10.60 9.41 -24.64
C ALA A 371 -11.46 10.15 -25.66
N ARG A 372 -12.04 9.45 -26.65
CA ARG A 372 -12.80 10.04 -27.75
C ARG A 372 -13.93 10.94 -27.26
N GLU A 373 -14.76 10.45 -26.35
CA GLU A 373 -15.92 11.21 -25.85
C GLU A 373 -15.47 12.49 -25.14
N PHE A 374 -14.44 12.41 -24.30
CA PHE A 374 -13.89 13.56 -23.58
C PHE A 374 -13.32 14.61 -24.55
N VAL A 375 -12.51 14.18 -25.51
CA VAL A 375 -11.78 15.07 -26.42
C VAL A 375 -12.69 15.66 -27.50
N GLU A 376 -13.46 14.83 -28.21
CA GLU A 376 -14.27 15.24 -29.36
C GLU A 376 -15.54 15.98 -28.92
N ARG A 377 -16.28 15.47 -27.92
CA ARG A 377 -17.49 16.17 -27.41
C ARG A 377 -17.12 17.38 -26.56
N GLY A 378 -16.04 17.28 -25.78
CA GLY A 378 -15.55 18.39 -24.95
C GLY A 378 -14.92 19.53 -25.74
N LYS A 379 -14.72 19.35 -27.06
CA LYS A 379 -14.03 20.28 -27.97
C LYS A 379 -12.67 20.72 -27.40
N VAL A 380 -11.95 19.78 -26.79
CA VAL A 380 -10.62 20.02 -26.22
C VAL A 380 -9.64 20.16 -27.39
N PRO A 381 -8.84 21.24 -27.51
CA PRO A 381 -7.87 21.38 -28.60
C PRO A 381 -6.87 20.22 -28.63
N HIS A 382 -6.78 19.51 -29.77
CA HIS A 382 -5.99 18.29 -29.91
C HIS A 382 -5.56 18.03 -31.34
N GLU A 383 -4.54 17.19 -31.50
CA GLU A 383 -4.13 16.55 -32.74
C GLU A 383 -4.44 15.05 -32.64
N LYS A 384 -5.23 14.50 -33.57
CA LYS A 384 -5.51 13.06 -33.63
C LYS A 384 -4.51 12.42 -34.59
N LEU A 385 -3.67 11.52 -34.08
CA LEU A 385 -2.59 10.90 -34.84
C LEU A 385 -2.77 9.38 -34.86
N ARG A 386 -2.54 8.75 -36.02
CA ARG A 386 -2.41 7.29 -36.05
C ARG A 386 -1.13 6.89 -35.33
N GLU A 387 -1.08 5.65 -34.85
CA GLU A 387 0.05 5.20 -34.05
C GLU A 387 1.41 5.36 -34.76
N ALA A 388 1.47 5.09 -36.07
CA ALA A 388 2.66 5.25 -36.90
C ALA A 388 3.15 6.71 -37.00
N GLU A 389 2.26 7.69 -36.81
CA GLU A 389 2.57 9.11 -36.82
C GLU A 389 2.84 9.63 -35.40
N LEU A 390 2.13 9.07 -34.41
CA LEU A 390 2.21 9.45 -33.01
C LEU A 390 3.58 9.10 -32.40
N MET A 391 4.12 7.90 -32.62
CA MET A 391 5.39 7.50 -31.99
C MET A 391 6.56 8.40 -32.40
N PRO A 392 6.80 8.66 -33.71
CA PRO A 392 7.84 9.59 -34.13
C PRO A 392 7.58 11.02 -33.64
N ARG A 393 6.31 11.46 -33.59
CA ARG A 393 5.94 12.79 -33.10
C ARG A 393 6.26 12.97 -31.62
N VAL A 394 5.88 12.02 -30.77
CA VAL A 394 6.16 12.06 -29.34
C VAL A 394 7.66 11.91 -29.07
N ALA A 395 8.37 11.05 -29.82
CA ALA A 395 9.81 10.93 -29.73
C ALA A 395 10.54 12.24 -30.07
N ALA A 396 10.08 12.98 -31.09
CA ALA A 396 10.59 14.31 -31.41
C ALA A 396 10.35 15.32 -30.28
N LEU A 397 9.16 15.32 -29.67
CA LEU A 397 8.87 16.20 -28.53
C LEU A 397 9.75 15.88 -27.32
N LEU A 398 10.00 14.59 -27.04
CA LEU A 398 10.93 14.17 -25.98
C LEU A 398 12.36 14.65 -26.26
N GLU A 399 12.84 14.52 -27.50
CA GLU A 399 14.14 15.04 -27.95
C GLU A 399 14.23 16.58 -27.80
N GLU A 400 13.13 17.30 -28.04
CA GLU A 400 12.97 18.74 -27.76
C GLU A 400 12.85 19.06 -26.25
N ARG A 401 13.15 18.07 -25.39
CA ARG A 401 13.15 18.17 -23.92
C ARG A 401 11.77 18.47 -23.32
N LYS A 402 10.69 18.09 -24.02
CA LYS A 402 9.32 18.25 -23.52
C LYS A 402 8.97 17.13 -22.55
N VAL A 403 8.20 17.47 -21.52
CA VAL A 403 7.63 16.53 -20.57
C VAL A 403 6.26 16.08 -21.07
N ILE A 404 6.08 14.76 -21.18
CA ILE A 404 4.88 14.16 -21.75
C ILE A 404 4.09 13.43 -20.66
N GLY A 405 2.84 13.83 -20.45
CA GLY A 405 1.85 12.99 -19.76
C GLY A 405 1.40 11.88 -20.70
N TRP A 406 1.56 10.62 -20.30
CA TRP A 406 1.31 9.45 -21.13
C TRP A 406 0.21 8.58 -20.52
N PHE A 407 -0.94 8.54 -21.18
CA PHE A 407 -2.14 7.83 -20.75
C PHE A 407 -2.59 6.84 -21.83
N GLN A 408 -2.36 5.56 -21.58
CA GLN A 408 -2.61 4.49 -22.56
C GLN A 408 -3.26 3.27 -21.93
N GLY A 409 -4.18 2.62 -22.64
CA GLY A 409 -4.70 1.30 -22.31
C GLY A 409 -5.07 1.05 -20.84
N ARG A 410 -4.90 -0.21 -20.42
CA ARG A 410 -5.16 -0.67 -19.05
C ARG A 410 -4.17 -0.07 -18.06
N MET A 411 -4.66 0.32 -16.90
CA MET A 411 -3.85 0.87 -15.81
C MET A 411 -3.01 -0.20 -15.10
N GLU A 412 -1.85 0.20 -14.57
CA GLU A 412 -0.99 -0.64 -13.75
C GLU A 412 -1.60 -0.98 -12.37
N PHE A 413 -1.50 -2.24 -11.94
CA PHE A 413 -1.79 -2.71 -10.60
C PHE A 413 -0.52 -2.70 -9.73
N GLY A 414 -0.58 -2.03 -8.58
CA GLY A 414 0.58 -1.78 -7.72
C GLY A 414 1.06 -0.31 -7.75
N PRO A 415 2.13 0.02 -7.01
CA PRO A 415 2.50 1.41 -6.73
C PRO A 415 3.36 2.09 -7.81
N ARG A 416 3.76 1.37 -8.86
CA ARG A 416 4.65 1.88 -9.92
C ARG A 416 3.86 2.13 -11.20
N ALA A 417 4.16 3.22 -11.89
CA ALA A 417 3.76 3.36 -13.29
C ALA A 417 4.79 2.63 -14.17
N LEU A 418 4.28 1.91 -15.14
CA LEU A 418 5.01 0.95 -15.98
C LEU A 418 4.72 1.20 -17.47
N GLY A 419 4.39 2.46 -17.82
CA GLY A 419 4.24 2.88 -19.21
C GLY A 419 2.81 3.13 -19.66
N ASN A 420 1.81 3.12 -18.78
CA ASN A 420 0.39 3.36 -19.14
C ASN A 420 -0.27 4.51 -18.37
N ARG A 421 0.20 4.83 -17.16
CA ARG A 421 -0.15 6.06 -16.43
C ARG A 421 1.13 6.77 -15.99
N SER A 422 1.87 7.27 -16.97
CA SER A 422 3.27 7.69 -16.82
C SER A 422 3.49 9.16 -17.18
N ILE A 423 4.51 9.77 -16.59
CA ILE A 423 5.12 11.01 -17.08
C ILE A 423 6.48 10.64 -17.65
N LEU A 424 6.69 11.00 -18.90
CA LEU A 424 7.86 10.65 -19.70
C LEU A 424 8.71 11.89 -19.98
N ALA A 425 10.03 11.69 -20.01
CA ALA A 425 10.99 12.75 -20.33
C ALA A 425 12.33 12.16 -20.81
N ASP A 426 13.15 13.00 -21.45
CA ASP A 426 14.48 12.62 -21.93
C ASP A 426 15.48 12.43 -20.77
N PRO A 427 16.09 11.24 -20.61
CA PRO A 427 17.03 10.97 -19.53
C PRO A 427 18.42 11.59 -19.72
N ARG A 428 18.76 12.04 -20.94
CA ARG A 428 20.09 12.55 -21.31
C ARG A 428 20.35 13.96 -20.78
N VAL A 429 19.29 14.66 -20.36
CA VAL A 429 19.34 16.06 -19.93
C VAL A 429 19.57 16.14 -18.41
N PRO A 430 20.73 16.62 -17.92
CA PRO A 430 21.04 16.64 -16.49
C PRO A 430 20.01 17.39 -15.63
N GLU A 431 19.45 18.49 -16.14
CA GLU A 431 18.49 19.33 -15.42
C GLU A 431 17.06 18.75 -15.40
N MET A 432 16.79 17.67 -16.14
CA MET A 432 15.45 17.13 -16.27
C MET A 432 14.92 16.59 -14.94
N GLN A 433 15.79 15.99 -14.12
CA GLN A 433 15.40 15.52 -12.80
C GLN A 433 14.91 16.67 -11.89
N ALA A 434 15.63 17.79 -11.87
CA ALA A 434 15.23 18.97 -11.10
C ALA A 434 13.90 19.53 -11.63
N THR A 435 13.78 19.66 -12.95
CA THR A 435 12.56 20.11 -13.64
C THR A 435 11.35 19.29 -13.25
N LEU A 436 11.45 17.95 -13.29
CA LEU A 436 10.37 17.06 -12.91
C LEU A 436 10.03 17.16 -11.42
N ASN A 437 11.01 17.24 -10.53
CA ASN A 437 10.75 17.33 -9.09
C ASN A 437 10.09 18.65 -8.68
N GLU A 438 10.53 19.78 -9.24
CA GLU A 438 10.08 21.12 -8.86
C GLU A 438 8.81 21.56 -9.59
N LYS A 439 8.77 21.44 -10.92
CA LYS A 439 7.69 22.02 -11.75
C LYS A 439 6.53 21.05 -12.01
N ILE A 440 6.77 19.75 -11.85
CA ILE A 440 5.77 18.72 -12.17
C ILE A 440 5.27 18.03 -10.90
N LYS A 441 6.19 17.57 -10.06
CA LYS A 441 5.88 16.74 -8.90
C LYS A 441 5.70 17.51 -7.60
N PHE A 442 6.22 18.72 -7.52
CA PHE A 442 6.20 19.56 -6.32
C PHE A 442 6.71 18.79 -5.08
N ARG A 443 7.87 18.13 -5.23
CA ARG A 443 8.45 17.24 -4.21
C ARG A 443 9.96 17.44 -4.04
N GLU A 444 10.54 16.75 -3.06
CA GLU A 444 11.94 16.92 -2.68
C GLU A 444 12.93 16.59 -3.81
N GLY A 445 13.97 17.42 -3.96
CA GLY A 445 14.93 17.31 -5.07
C GLY A 445 15.79 16.04 -5.10
N PHE A 446 15.96 15.37 -3.95
CA PHE A 446 16.73 14.11 -3.85
C PHE A 446 15.98 12.89 -4.41
N ARG A 447 14.71 13.04 -4.78
CA ARG A 447 13.86 11.93 -5.22
C ARG A 447 14.28 11.47 -6.63
N PRO A 448 14.74 10.21 -6.80
CA PRO A 448 15.15 9.76 -8.12
C PRO A 448 13.95 9.47 -9.02
N PHE A 449 14.25 9.38 -10.32
CA PHE A 449 13.37 8.83 -11.34
C PHE A 449 13.89 7.49 -11.86
N ALA A 450 13.00 6.69 -12.42
CA ALA A 450 13.34 5.37 -12.92
C ALA A 450 13.52 5.41 -14.44
N PRO A 451 14.53 4.73 -15.00
CA PRO A 451 14.61 4.49 -16.44
C PRO A 451 13.65 3.38 -16.87
N ALA A 452 12.96 3.61 -17.98
CA ALA A 452 12.39 2.55 -18.81
C ALA A 452 13.29 2.33 -20.02
N VAL A 453 13.70 1.09 -20.26
CA VAL A 453 14.67 0.70 -21.30
C VAL A 453 14.16 -0.49 -22.09
N LEU A 454 14.47 -0.53 -23.38
CA LEU A 454 14.26 -1.71 -24.22
C LEU A 454 14.98 -2.92 -23.62
N ARG A 455 14.29 -4.05 -23.50
CA ARG A 455 14.82 -5.25 -22.85
C ARG A 455 16.14 -5.72 -23.47
N GLU A 456 16.24 -5.66 -24.78
CA GLU A 456 17.39 -6.01 -25.61
C GLU A 456 18.59 -5.05 -25.45
N ARG A 457 18.35 -3.82 -24.97
CA ARG A 457 19.38 -2.79 -24.75
C ARG A 457 19.80 -2.64 -23.29
N VAL A 458 19.15 -3.34 -22.35
CA VAL A 458 19.38 -3.14 -20.90
C VAL A 458 20.85 -3.28 -20.50
N GLN A 459 21.58 -4.23 -21.09
CA GLN A 459 22.99 -4.49 -20.77
C GLN A 459 23.94 -3.43 -21.34
N GLU A 460 23.49 -2.57 -22.24
CA GLU A 460 24.29 -1.45 -22.75
C GLU A 460 24.38 -0.32 -21.72
N TYR A 461 23.33 -0.14 -20.93
CA TYR A 461 23.21 0.95 -19.95
C TYR A 461 23.40 0.51 -18.49
N PHE A 462 23.11 -0.75 -18.16
CA PHE A 462 23.10 -1.23 -16.78
C PHE A 462 23.89 -2.52 -16.61
N GLU A 463 24.46 -2.72 -15.43
CA GLU A 463 25.00 -4.00 -14.99
C GLU A 463 23.86 -4.94 -14.56
N LEU A 464 22.99 -5.27 -15.52
CA LEU A 464 21.80 -6.09 -15.31
C LEU A 464 21.54 -7.00 -16.51
N ALA A 465 21.66 -8.31 -16.32
CA ALA A 465 21.36 -9.29 -17.36
C ALA A 465 19.90 -9.76 -17.35
N ALA A 466 19.27 -9.77 -16.17
CA ALA A 466 17.90 -10.25 -15.94
C ALA A 466 16.84 -9.20 -16.34
N PRO A 467 15.62 -9.64 -16.71
CA PRO A 467 14.51 -8.71 -16.90
C PRO A 467 14.11 -8.04 -15.57
N SER A 468 13.64 -6.80 -15.66
CA SER A 468 13.09 -6.01 -14.54
C SER A 468 11.81 -5.28 -14.98
N PRO A 469 10.73 -6.00 -15.33
CA PRO A 469 9.54 -5.37 -15.93
C PRO A 469 8.78 -4.44 -14.95
N TYR A 470 8.99 -4.60 -13.65
CA TYR A 470 8.18 -3.95 -12.60
C TYR A 470 8.87 -2.81 -11.85
N MET A 471 10.08 -2.38 -12.27
CA MET A 471 10.90 -1.41 -11.53
C MET A 471 11.19 -1.83 -10.07
N LEU A 472 11.46 -3.11 -9.85
CA LEU A 472 11.74 -3.70 -8.52
C LEU A 472 13.19 -4.11 -8.33
N LEU A 473 14.06 -3.83 -9.30
CA LEU A 473 15.50 -4.05 -9.22
C LEU A 473 16.26 -2.74 -9.41
N VAL A 474 17.26 -2.55 -8.57
CA VAL A 474 18.28 -1.51 -8.74
C VAL A 474 19.55 -2.15 -9.29
N ALA A 475 20.10 -1.53 -10.32
CA ALA A 475 21.35 -1.94 -10.96
C ALA A 475 22.31 -0.74 -11.09
N PRO A 476 23.63 -0.98 -11.00
CA PRO A 476 24.63 0.01 -11.41
C PRO A 476 24.43 0.43 -12.87
N VAL A 477 24.64 1.72 -13.14
CA VAL A 477 24.66 2.30 -14.48
C VAL A 477 26.08 2.18 -15.03
N LYS A 478 26.23 1.69 -16.27
CA LYS A 478 27.52 1.63 -16.95
C LYS A 478 27.96 3.04 -17.32
N THR A 479 29.11 3.47 -16.79
CA THR A 479 29.70 4.77 -17.10
C THR A 479 30.75 4.63 -18.20
N ALA A 480 30.79 5.62 -19.11
CA ALA A 480 31.79 5.66 -20.17
C ALA A 480 33.11 6.24 -19.61
N GLY A 481 33.94 5.38 -18.98
CA GLY A 481 35.33 5.68 -18.63
C GLY A 481 35.54 6.69 -17.49
N ALA A 482 36.17 6.22 -16.42
CA ALA A 482 36.69 7.00 -15.30
C ALA A 482 35.66 7.91 -14.60
N ALA A 483 35.04 7.40 -13.54
CA ALA A 483 34.74 8.25 -12.40
C ALA A 483 36.07 8.80 -11.87
N THR A 484 36.54 9.91 -12.44
CA THR A 484 37.61 10.68 -11.83
C THR A 484 37.07 11.22 -10.51
N GLU A 485 37.92 11.25 -9.49
CA GLU A 485 37.64 11.74 -8.13
C GLU A 485 37.28 13.25 -8.06
N GLN A 486 36.77 13.84 -9.15
CA GLN A 486 36.35 15.23 -9.26
C GLN A 486 34.84 15.40 -9.01
N GLY A 487 34.33 14.80 -7.92
CA GLY A 487 33.00 15.08 -7.37
C GLY A 487 32.94 16.37 -6.52
N ALA A 488 34.06 17.06 -6.33
CA ALA A 488 34.18 18.20 -5.41
C ALA A 488 33.74 19.56 -6.00
N ALA A 489 33.36 19.65 -7.27
CA ALA A 489 32.98 20.91 -7.92
C ALA A 489 31.47 21.24 -7.88
N GLY A 490 30.62 20.31 -7.43
CA GLY A 490 29.18 20.53 -7.27
C GLY A 490 28.87 21.06 -5.87
N GLY A 491 28.35 22.28 -5.76
CA GLY A 491 28.13 22.99 -4.49
C GLY A 491 27.37 22.22 -3.39
N ASN A 492 27.42 22.75 -2.17
CA ASN A 492 26.81 22.14 -0.98
C ASN A 492 25.28 22.01 -1.13
N GLY A 493 24.79 20.80 -1.45
CA GLY A 493 23.35 20.49 -1.51
C GLY A 493 23.02 19.31 -2.43
N PHE A 494 21.80 18.77 -2.32
CA PHE A 494 21.34 17.63 -3.13
C PHE A 494 21.52 17.85 -4.63
N GLY A 495 21.13 19.03 -5.13
CA GLY A 495 21.23 19.39 -6.54
C GLY A 495 22.68 19.51 -7.04
N GLY A 496 23.62 19.93 -6.18
CA GLY A 496 25.04 20.00 -6.52
C GLY A 496 25.65 18.61 -6.72
N ARG A 497 25.37 17.68 -5.81
CA ARG A 497 25.84 16.28 -5.91
C ARG A 497 25.24 15.55 -7.11
N LEU A 498 23.97 15.82 -7.43
CA LEU A 498 23.31 15.23 -8.61
C LEU A 498 23.90 15.73 -9.93
N ARG A 499 24.22 17.03 -10.04
CA ARG A 499 24.84 17.60 -11.25
C ARG A 499 26.27 17.09 -11.49
N ALA A 500 26.93 16.55 -10.47
CA ALA A 500 28.27 15.98 -10.59
C ALA A 500 28.29 14.56 -11.19
N VAL A 501 27.13 13.92 -11.36
CA VAL A 501 27.02 12.58 -11.94
C VAL A 501 27.35 12.61 -13.43
N GLN A 502 28.36 11.84 -13.83
CA GLN A 502 28.75 11.67 -15.23
C GLN A 502 28.22 10.35 -15.79
N SER A 503 27.21 10.41 -16.65
CA SER A 503 26.55 9.27 -17.27
C SER A 503 25.95 9.68 -18.61
N SER A 504 25.72 8.73 -19.52
CA SER A 504 24.96 8.97 -20.76
C SER A 504 23.47 9.25 -20.50
N ILE A 505 22.99 8.89 -19.30
CA ILE A 505 21.60 9.05 -18.85
C ILE A 505 21.56 9.68 -17.44
N PRO A 506 22.07 10.91 -17.27
CA PRO A 506 22.30 11.51 -15.96
C PRO A 506 21.01 11.74 -15.15
N ALA A 507 19.87 12.03 -15.78
CA ALA A 507 18.64 12.34 -15.05
C ALA A 507 18.01 11.16 -14.29
N VAL A 508 18.37 9.93 -14.68
CA VAL A 508 17.94 8.66 -14.06
C VAL A 508 19.06 7.96 -13.30
N THR A 509 20.27 8.52 -13.31
CA THR A 509 21.43 8.00 -12.59
C THR A 509 21.48 8.66 -11.20
N HIS A 510 21.49 7.85 -10.15
CA HIS A 510 21.59 8.34 -8.78
C HIS A 510 23.03 8.74 -8.43
N VAL A 511 23.23 9.45 -7.31
CA VAL A 511 24.57 9.87 -6.86
C VAL A 511 25.54 8.71 -6.58
N ASP A 512 25.03 7.50 -6.37
CA ASP A 512 25.84 6.28 -6.20
C ASP A 512 25.96 5.47 -7.51
N TYR A 513 25.69 6.10 -8.65
CA TYR A 513 25.72 5.51 -9.99
C TYR A 513 24.78 4.31 -10.15
N SER A 514 23.68 4.27 -9.41
CA SER A 514 22.64 3.25 -9.54
C SER A 514 21.36 3.79 -10.16
N ALA A 515 20.52 2.90 -10.71
CA ALA A 515 19.19 3.24 -11.20
C ALA A 515 18.19 2.09 -10.97
N ARG A 516 16.91 2.44 -10.78
CA ARG A 516 15.81 1.48 -10.59
C ARG A 516 15.12 1.18 -11.91
N VAL A 517 15.45 0.06 -12.53
CA VAL A 517 15.22 -0.16 -13.97
C VAL A 517 13.87 -0.80 -14.27
N GLN A 518 13.16 -0.29 -15.29
CA GLN A 518 12.09 -0.99 -15.99
C GLN A 518 12.61 -1.53 -17.33
N THR A 519 12.58 -2.85 -17.56
CA THR A 519 12.75 -3.40 -18.90
C THR A 519 11.39 -3.46 -19.61
N VAL A 520 11.34 -3.08 -20.87
CA VAL A 520 10.11 -3.09 -21.68
C VAL A 520 10.28 -4.06 -22.84
N GLU A 521 9.35 -5.00 -22.96
CA GLU A 521 9.28 -5.97 -24.06
C GLU A 521 8.05 -5.68 -24.94
N GLU A 522 8.17 -5.92 -26.24
CA GLU A 522 7.09 -5.70 -27.19
C GLU A 522 5.84 -6.53 -26.88
N ARG A 523 6.01 -7.79 -26.44
CA ARG A 523 4.89 -8.69 -26.11
C ARG A 523 4.03 -8.18 -24.95
N GLU A 524 4.65 -7.44 -24.02
CA GLU A 524 4.05 -7.03 -22.75
C GLU A 524 3.41 -5.64 -22.85
N ASN A 525 4.10 -4.69 -23.46
CA ASN A 525 3.59 -3.34 -23.68
C ASN A 525 4.02 -2.82 -25.06
N PRO A 526 3.36 -3.25 -26.14
CA PRO A 526 3.80 -3.01 -27.52
C PRO A 526 3.86 -1.51 -27.86
N ARG A 527 2.89 -0.73 -27.37
CA ARG A 527 2.82 0.71 -27.66
C ARG A 527 3.93 1.49 -26.95
N PHE A 528 4.23 1.15 -25.69
CA PHE A 528 5.34 1.79 -24.97
C PHE A 528 6.70 1.35 -25.53
N HIS A 529 6.83 0.08 -25.94
CA HIS A 529 8.00 -0.44 -26.64
C HIS A 529 8.25 0.33 -27.95
N ARG A 530 7.22 0.54 -28.78
CA ARG A 530 7.33 1.31 -30.03
C ARG A 530 7.74 2.77 -29.79
N LEU A 531 7.26 3.40 -28.72
CA LEU A 531 7.72 4.75 -28.36
C LEU A 531 9.22 4.77 -28.00
N LEU A 532 9.69 3.81 -27.21
CA LEU A 532 11.11 3.67 -26.88
C LEU A 532 11.97 3.44 -28.13
N ARG A 533 11.51 2.60 -29.06
CA ARG A 533 12.17 2.37 -30.36
C ARG A 533 12.23 3.64 -31.20
N ALA A 534 11.11 4.35 -31.34
CA ALA A 534 11.08 5.62 -32.07
C ALA A 534 12.01 6.67 -31.43
N PHE A 535 12.14 6.67 -30.11
CA PHE A 535 13.10 7.54 -29.41
C PHE A 535 14.55 7.10 -29.65
N GLU A 536 14.84 5.80 -29.60
CA GLU A 536 16.16 5.22 -29.92
C GLU A 536 16.60 5.58 -31.34
N GLU A 537 15.73 5.39 -32.34
CA GLU A 537 16.00 5.69 -33.75
C GLU A 537 16.38 7.16 -33.97
N ARG A 538 15.77 8.08 -33.21
CA ARG A 538 16.05 9.51 -33.32
C ARG A 538 17.32 9.93 -32.58
N THR A 539 17.56 9.33 -31.41
CA THR A 539 18.50 9.89 -30.43
C THR A 539 19.71 9.02 -30.15
N GLY A 540 19.71 7.77 -30.61
CA GLY A 540 20.63 6.71 -30.20
C GLY A 540 20.42 6.24 -28.75
N CYS A 541 19.37 6.69 -28.06
CA CYS A 541 19.11 6.37 -26.67
C CYS A 541 17.87 5.48 -26.52
N ALA A 542 18.05 4.25 -26.04
CA ALA A 542 16.97 3.30 -25.81
C ALA A 542 16.28 3.44 -24.44
N VAL A 543 16.44 4.59 -23.79
CA VAL A 543 16.00 4.83 -22.40
C VAL A 543 15.11 6.07 -22.35
N LEU A 544 14.03 6.00 -21.57
CA LEU A 544 13.21 7.14 -21.18
C LEU A 544 13.12 7.25 -19.66
N ILE A 545 12.97 8.47 -19.14
CA ILE A 545 12.48 8.65 -17.78
C ILE A 545 11.03 8.14 -17.73
N ASN A 546 10.72 7.30 -16.75
CA ASN A 546 9.35 6.92 -16.43
C ASN A 546 9.08 7.18 -14.93
N THR A 547 8.06 7.99 -14.66
CA THR A 547 7.53 8.19 -13.31
C THR A 547 6.01 8.14 -13.30
N SER A 548 5.42 7.83 -12.15
CA SER A 548 3.96 7.84 -11.94
C SER A 548 3.31 9.11 -12.47
N PHE A 549 2.12 9.05 -13.06
CA PHE A 549 1.38 10.23 -13.47
C PHE A 549 0.45 10.70 -12.35
N ASN A 550 0.93 11.66 -11.54
CA ASN A 550 0.24 12.25 -10.39
C ASN A 550 1.04 13.44 -9.84
N VAL A 551 0.50 14.11 -8.82
CA VAL A 551 1.22 15.08 -7.97
C VAL A 551 1.42 14.54 -6.55
N ARG A 552 2.21 15.24 -5.74
CA ARG A 552 2.44 14.89 -4.34
C ARG A 552 1.10 14.79 -3.58
N GLY A 553 0.88 13.67 -2.91
CA GLY A 553 -0.30 13.44 -2.05
C GLY A 553 -1.46 12.74 -2.74
N GLU A 554 -1.45 12.64 -4.07
CA GLU A 554 -2.51 11.99 -4.84
C GLU A 554 -2.09 10.60 -5.37
N PRO A 555 -3.05 9.67 -5.55
CA PRO A 555 -2.84 8.45 -6.33
C PRO A 555 -2.50 8.77 -7.80
N PRO A 556 -1.78 7.88 -8.52
CA PRO A 556 -1.77 7.83 -9.98
C PRO A 556 -3.13 8.13 -10.62
N VAL A 557 -3.17 8.94 -11.67
CA VAL A 557 -4.41 9.27 -12.42
C VAL A 557 -5.07 8.00 -12.96
N CYS A 558 -6.39 7.91 -12.84
CA CYS A 558 -7.15 6.74 -13.28
C CYS A 558 -7.91 7.03 -14.57
N SER A 559 -8.81 8.02 -14.53
CA SER A 559 -9.67 8.45 -15.63
C SER A 559 -8.99 9.46 -16.58
N VAL A 560 -9.61 9.71 -17.73
CA VAL A 560 -9.19 10.74 -18.69
C VAL A 560 -9.27 12.13 -18.05
N GLU A 561 -10.31 12.38 -17.26
CA GLU A 561 -10.52 13.61 -16.51
C GLU A 561 -9.43 13.84 -15.47
N ASP A 562 -9.02 12.78 -14.74
CA ASP A 562 -7.92 12.85 -13.80
C ASP A 562 -6.60 13.22 -14.49
N ALA A 563 -6.32 12.61 -15.64
CA ALA A 563 -5.13 12.86 -16.44
C ALA A 563 -5.10 14.29 -16.97
N TYR A 564 -6.21 14.77 -17.54
CA TYR A 564 -6.36 16.14 -18.03
C TYR A 564 -6.25 17.16 -16.89
N ARG A 565 -6.88 16.92 -15.74
CA ARG A 565 -6.76 17.79 -14.55
C ARG A 565 -5.31 17.88 -14.08
N CYS A 566 -4.61 16.74 -13.97
CA CYS A 566 -3.20 16.72 -13.57
C CYS A 566 -2.32 17.45 -14.60
N PHE A 567 -2.57 17.25 -15.89
CA PHE A 567 -1.88 17.94 -16.98
C PHE A 567 -2.05 19.46 -16.88
N MET A 568 -3.27 19.95 -16.67
CA MET A 568 -3.53 21.39 -16.53
C MET A 568 -2.92 21.97 -15.26
N ALA A 569 -2.88 21.22 -14.15
CA ALA A 569 -2.37 21.68 -12.86
C ALA A 569 -0.83 21.61 -12.69
N THR A 570 -0.09 21.02 -13.63
CA THR A 570 1.37 20.77 -13.51
C THR A 570 2.15 21.39 -14.67
N GLY A 571 3.48 21.46 -14.62
CA GLY A 571 4.28 21.96 -15.76
C GLY A 571 4.43 20.99 -16.95
N ILE A 572 3.55 20.00 -17.13
CA ILE A 572 3.63 19.04 -18.24
C ILE A 572 3.37 19.78 -19.56
N ASP A 573 4.21 19.58 -20.58
CA ASP A 573 4.13 20.30 -21.86
C ASP A 573 3.04 19.73 -22.78
N TYR A 574 2.97 18.40 -22.88
CA TYR A 574 2.00 17.70 -23.72
C TYR A 574 1.34 16.54 -22.98
N LEU A 575 0.10 16.24 -23.33
CA LEU A 575 -0.63 15.08 -22.84
C LEU A 575 -1.02 14.20 -24.02
N VAL A 576 -0.71 12.91 -23.94
CA VAL A 576 -1.16 11.89 -24.88
C VAL A 576 -2.26 11.08 -24.21
N LEU A 577 -3.48 11.18 -24.74
CA LEU A 577 -4.65 10.40 -24.32
C LEU A 577 -5.00 9.42 -25.44
N GLY A 578 -4.57 8.16 -25.34
CA GLY A 578 -4.73 7.24 -26.48
C GLY A 578 -4.03 7.80 -27.73
N ASP A 579 -4.80 8.05 -28.78
CA ASP A 579 -4.35 8.55 -30.09
C ASP A 579 -4.38 10.09 -30.21
N TYR A 580 -4.74 10.78 -29.12
CA TYR A 580 -4.90 12.23 -29.10
C TYR A 580 -3.70 12.89 -28.41
N LEU A 581 -3.01 13.78 -29.12
CA LEU A 581 -1.93 14.62 -28.61
C LEU A 581 -2.47 16.02 -28.30
N LEU A 582 -2.33 16.45 -27.05
CA LEU A 582 -2.78 17.75 -26.56
C LEU A 582 -1.56 18.61 -26.23
N ASP A 583 -1.47 19.80 -26.85
CA ASP A 583 -0.48 20.82 -26.51
C ASP A 583 -1.03 21.74 -25.42
N LYS A 584 -0.30 21.89 -24.32
CA LYS A 584 -0.74 22.71 -23.18
C LYS A 584 -0.99 24.17 -23.58
N ARG A 585 -0.20 24.71 -24.52
CA ARG A 585 -0.29 26.12 -24.94
C ARG A 585 -1.58 26.44 -25.69
N GLN A 586 -2.22 25.41 -26.25
CA GLN A 586 -3.48 25.54 -26.98
C GLN A 586 -4.70 25.35 -26.07
N GLN A 587 -4.50 24.92 -24.82
CA GLN A 587 -5.60 24.70 -23.89
C GLN A 587 -6.05 26.02 -23.25
N GLU A 588 -7.35 26.25 -23.21
CA GLU A 588 -7.92 27.35 -22.42
C GLU A 588 -7.63 27.13 -20.93
N ALA A 589 -7.28 28.20 -20.22
CA ALA A 589 -7.14 28.18 -18.77
C ALA A 589 -8.52 27.97 -18.12
N ARG A 590 -9.03 26.74 -18.09
CA ARG A 590 -10.20 26.39 -17.30
C ARG A 590 -9.78 26.33 -15.84
N SER A 591 -10.46 27.11 -15.01
CA SER A 591 -10.32 27.12 -13.56
C SER A 591 -10.45 25.69 -13.03
N ALA A 592 -9.41 25.21 -12.35
CA ALA A 592 -9.44 23.91 -11.70
C ALA A 592 -10.61 23.89 -10.68
N PRO A 593 -11.41 22.80 -10.63
CA PRO A 593 -12.42 22.68 -9.58
C PRO A 593 -11.73 22.63 -8.20
N PRO A 594 -12.32 23.25 -7.16
CA PRO A 594 -11.71 23.33 -5.85
C PRO A 594 -11.55 21.94 -5.22
N ALA A 595 -10.49 21.77 -4.44
CA ALA A 595 -10.27 20.59 -3.63
C ALA A 595 -11.40 20.40 -2.61
N VAL A 596 -11.88 19.16 -2.49
CA VAL A 596 -12.93 18.79 -1.53
C VAL A 596 -12.40 18.92 -0.09
N PRO A 597 -13.01 19.73 0.79
CA PRO A 597 -12.52 19.90 2.15
C PRO A 597 -12.77 18.64 3.01
N SER A 598 -11.85 18.37 3.94
CA SER A 598 -11.99 17.27 4.91
C SER A 598 -13.15 17.55 5.87
N ARG A 599 -14.17 16.69 5.85
CA ARG A 599 -15.34 16.78 6.73
C ARG A 599 -15.04 16.23 8.14
N SER A 600 -15.83 16.70 9.11
CA SER A 600 -15.82 16.17 10.49
C SER A 600 -16.48 14.79 10.53
N TRP A 601 -15.94 13.84 11.30
CA TRP A 601 -16.50 12.48 11.45
C TRP A 601 -17.97 12.48 11.92
N ILE A 602 -18.35 13.47 12.73
CA ILE A 602 -19.73 13.63 13.21
C ILE A 602 -20.66 14.02 12.07
N ALA A 603 -20.17 14.82 11.11
CA ALA A 603 -20.96 15.21 9.94
C ALA A 603 -21.22 13.99 9.03
N ASP A 604 -20.23 13.12 8.85
CA ASP A 604 -20.36 11.93 8.02
C ASP A 604 -21.29 10.88 8.67
N GLU A 605 -21.17 10.66 9.98
CA GLU A 605 -22.04 9.73 10.71
C GLU A 605 -23.48 10.27 10.79
N TYR A 606 -23.63 11.60 10.92
CA TYR A 606 -24.92 12.27 10.86
C TYR A 606 -25.58 12.19 9.47
N GLU A 607 -24.80 12.27 8.39
CA GLU A 607 -25.35 12.19 7.03
C GLU A 607 -25.99 10.83 6.72
N ARG A 608 -25.44 9.74 7.29
CA ARG A 608 -25.94 8.36 7.14
C ARG A 608 -27.26 8.09 7.86
N ILE A 609 -27.71 9.00 8.71
CA ILE A 609 -28.90 8.77 9.54
C ILE A 609 -30.15 9.06 8.72
N ASP A 610 -31.05 8.07 8.68
CA ASP A 610 -32.32 8.17 7.98
C ASP A 610 -33.15 9.33 8.54
N ARG A 611 -33.52 10.24 7.63
CA ARG A 611 -34.32 11.44 7.90
C ARG A 611 -35.66 11.38 7.17
N SER A 612 -36.04 10.21 6.67
CA SER A 612 -37.33 9.98 6.06
C SER A 612 -38.47 10.36 7.02
N PRO A 613 -39.63 10.80 6.50
CA PRO A 613 -40.79 11.06 7.34
C PRO A 613 -41.19 9.86 8.22
N ARG A 614 -40.89 8.63 7.76
CA ARG A 614 -41.09 7.40 8.53
C ARG A 614 -40.14 7.30 9.73
N ALA A 615 -38.86 7.64 9.57
CA ALA A 615 -37.90 7.66 10.66
C ALA A 615 -38.25 8.72 11.73
N LEU A 616 -38.61 9.94 11.31
CA LEU A 616 -39.02 11.00 12.22
C LEU A 616 -40.29 10.66 13.02
N ARG A 617 -41.24 9.97 12.39
CA ARG A 617 -42.43 9.40 13.07
C ARG A 617 -42.05 8.39 14.15
N ARG A 618 -41.22 7.40 13.80
CA ARG A 618 -40.75 6.38 14.75
C ARG A 618 -40.03 7.01 15.92
N PHE A 619 -39.16 7.99 15.66
CA PHE A 619 -38.46 8.74 16.70
C PHE A 619 -39.42 9.45 17.66
N GLY A 620 -40.34 10.27 17.13
CA GLY A 620 -41.30 11.02 17.95
C GLY A 620 -42.17 10.10 18.82
N LEU A 621 -42.67 8.99 18.24
CA LEU A 621 -43.44 7.98 18.98
C LEU A 621 -42.60 7.28 20.07
N THR A 622 -41.35 6.93 19.77
CA THR A 622 -40.46 6.26 20.74
C THR A 622 -40.20 7.15 21.94
N ILE A 623 -39.86 8.43 21.71
CA ILE A 623 -39.65 9.38 22.82
C ILE A 623 -40.95 9.64 23.58
N ALA A 624 -42.10 9.73 22.90
CA ALA A 624 -43.39 9.88 23.56
C ALA A 624 -43.71 8.70 24.50
N VAL A 625 -43.44 7.46 24.08
CA VAL A 625 -43.61 6.27 24.93
C VAL A 625 -42.71 6.35 26.15
N VAL A 626 -41.43 6.72 25.98
CA VAL A 626 -40.50 6.88 27.10
C VAL A 626 -40.99 7.94 28.09
N LEU A 627 -41.40 9.11 27.60
CA LEU A 627 -41.96 10.17 28.45
C LEU A 627 -43.26 9.74 29.14
N GLY A 628 -44.12 8.97 28.46
CA GLY A 628 -45.35 8.42 29.03
C GLY A 628 -45.08 7.43 30.17
N VAL A 629 -44.10 6.54 30.01
CA VAL A 629 -43.67 5.62 31.06
C VAL A 629 -43.08 6.37 32.25
N LEU A 630 -42.23 7.37 32.01
CA LEU A 630 -41.67 8.22 33.06
C LEU A 630 -42.74 9.03 33.79
N ALA A 631 -43.73 9.55 33.07
CA ALA A 631 -44.88 10.23 33.65
C ALA A 631 -45.67 9.29 34.57
N ALA A 632 -45.97 8.07 34.11
CA ALA A 632 -46.68 7.07 34.93
C ALA A 632 -45.90 6.69 36.21
N LEU A 633 -44.57 6.53 36.11
CA LEU A 633 -43.70 6.28 37.26
C LEU A 633 -43.65 7.44 38.25
N MET A 634 -43.68 8.69 37.75
CA MET A 634 -43.72 9.90 38.57
C MET A 634 -45.08 10.11 39.24
N ILE A 635 -46.18 9.78 38.56
CA ILE A 635 -47.54 9.78 39.14
C ILE A 635 -47.58 8.82 40.34
N ARG A 636 -47.00 7.62 40.19
CA ARG A 636 -46.92 6.63 41.29
C ARG A 636 -46.09 7.11 42.48
N ARG A 637 -45.18 8.08 42.29
CA ARG A 637 -44.33 8.65 43.33
C ARG A 637 -44.77 10.06 43.80
N ASN A 638 -45.95 10.54 43.40
CA ASN A 638 -46.42 11.92 43.65
C ASN A 638 -45.42 13.01 43.22
N GLY A 639 -44.66 12.78 42.16
CA GLY A 639 -43.71 13.75 41.62
C GLY A 639 -44.42 14.84 40.81
N THR A 640 -44.13 16.11 41.08
CA THR A 640 -44.67 17.27 40.33
C THR A 640 -44.28 17.28 38.85
N ALA A 641 -43.30 16.46 38.44
CA ALA A 641 -42.86 16.30 37.06
C ALA A 641 -43.80 15.43 36.19
N ALA A 642 -44.81 14.77 36.76
CA ALA A 642 -45.72 13.88 36.03
C ALA A 642 -46.49 14.59 34.90
N ALA A 643 -47.14 15.71 35.21
CA ALA A 643 -47.97 16.46 34.28
C ALA A 643 -47.18 17.02 33.06
N PRO A 644 -46.01 17.66 33.22
CA PRO A 644 -45.24 18.15 32.07
C PRO A 644 -44.69 17.01 31.19
N LEU A 645 -44.33 15.86 31.76
CA LEU A 645 -43.88 14.69 30.99
C LEU A 645 -45.01 14.09 30.14
N ALA A 646 -46.22 13.96 30.71
CA ALA A 646 -47.40 13.48 29.99
C ALA A 646 -47.81 14.43 28.86
N ALA A 647 -47.79 15.75 29.12
CA ALA A 647 -48.05 16.76 28.10
C ALA A 647 -47.01 16.70 26.95
N GLY A 648 -45.74 16.55 27.29
CA GLY A 648 -44.66 16.37 26.31
C GLY A 648 -44.84 15.12 25.44
N ALA A 649 -45.28 14.01 26.02
CA ALA A 649 -45.59 12.78 25.29
C ALA A 649 -46.72 12.99 24.26
N VAL A 650 -47.81 13.65 24.65
CA VAL A 650 -48.94 13.96 23.75
C VAL A 650 -48.50 14.87 22.61
N VAL A 651 -47.74 15.92 22.90
CA VAL A 651 -47.20 16.84 21.88
C VAL A 651 -46.33 16.10 20.86
N LEU A 652 -45.48 15.17 21.30
CA LEU A 652 -44.64 14.38 20.41
C LEU A 652 -45.43 13.38 19.56
N ILE A 653 -46.51 12.79 20.09
CA ILE A 653 -47.42 11.92 19.32
C ILE A 653 -48.10 12.72 18.20
N LEU A 654 -48.63 13.90 18.52
CA LEU A 654 -49.28 14.79 17.55
C LEU A 654 -48.28 15.27 16.49
N ALA A 655 -47.09 15.70 16.91
CA ALA A 655 -46.03 16.12 15.99
C ALA A 655 -45.55 14.97 15.09
N ALA A 656 -45.45 13.75 15.61
CA ALA A 656 -45.11 12.58 14.80
C ALA A 656 -46.19 12.30 13.74
N GLN A 657 -47.46 12.27 14.15
CA GLN A 657 -48.56 11.88 13.27
C GLN A 657 -48.84 12.92 12.17
N PHE A 658 -48.86 14.21 12.52
CA PHE A 658 -49.36 15.26 11.64
C PHE A 658 -48.27 16.13 11.03
N THR A 659 -47.13 16.35 11.73
CA THR A 659 -46.09 17.29 11.29
C THR A 659 -44.65 16.78 11.54
N PRO A 660 -44.29 15.58 11.02
CA PRO A 660 -42.99 14.95 11.33
C PRO A 660 -41.78 15.80 10.91
N ALA A 661 -41.93 16.71 9.95
CA ALA A 661 -40.89 17.63 9.54
C ALA A 661 -40.41 18.56 10.67
N HIS A 662 -41.28 18.95 11.61
CA HIS A 662 -40.90 19.78 12.76
C HIS A 662 -40.04 19.01 13.79
N LEU A 663 -40.14 17.68 13.81
CA LEU A 663 -39.27 16.83 14.63
C LEU A 663 -37.84 16.76 14.08
N ALA A 664 -37.58 17.16 12.83
CA ALA A 664 -36.25 17.03 12.22
C ALA A 664 -35.15 17.79 12.99
N LYS A 665 -35.44 18.99 13.49
CA LYS A 665 -34.47 19.78 14.28
C LYS A 665 -34.20 19.14 15.64
N PHE A 666 -35.23 18.63 16.30
CA PHE A 666 -35.11 17.96 17.60
C PHE A 666 -34.43 16.60 17.47
N HIS A 667 -34.81 15.80 16.47
CA HIS A 667 -34.15 14.56 16.09
C HIS A 667 -32.67 14.80 15.80
N ARG A 668 -32.33 15.86 15.06
CA ARG A 668 -30.92 16.23 14.82
C ARG A 668 -30.15 16.46 16.13
N LEU A 669 -30.69 17.28 17.02
CA LEU A 669 -30.04 17.61 18.29
C LEU A 669 -29.90 16.37 19.19
N TRP A 670 -30.97 15.59 19.32
CA TRP A 670 -31.00 14.36 20.12
C TRP A 670 -30.02 13.32 19.59
N THR A 671 -30.00 13.11 18.28
CA THR A 671 -29.12 12.14 17.63
C THR A 671 -27.67 12.55 17.79
N MET A 672 -27.34 13.83 17.61
CA MET A 672 -26.00 14.37 17.91
C MET A 672 -25.60 14.14 19.37
N LEU A 673 -26.51 14.40 20.32
CA LEU A 673 -26.27 14.12 21.73
C LEU A 673 -26.05 12.62 21.98
N SER A 674 -26.83 11.75 21.34
CA SER A 674 -26.69 10.29 21.48
C SER A 674 -25.36 9.78 20.93
N LEU A 675 -24.88 10.33 19.80
CA LEU A 675 -23.58 9.98 19.23
C LEU A 675 -22.44 10.39 20.16
N VAL A 676 -22.52 11.61 20.72
CA VAL A 676 -21.56 12.11 21.71
C VAL A 676 -21.59 11.26 22.98
N MET A 677 -22.77 10.97 23.53
CA MET A 677 -22.92 10.15 24.72
C MET A 677 -22.43 8.72 24.51
N GLY A 678 -22.77 8.10 23.38
CA GLY A 678 -22.27 6.77 23.00
C GLY A 678 -20.76 6.75 22.89
N TRP A 679 -20.15 7.79 22.32
CA TRP A 679 -18.70 7.94 22.25
C TRP A 679 -18.05 8.07 23.63
N ILE A 680 -18.63 8.87 24.54
CA ILE A 680 -18.16 9.00 25.93
C ILE A 680 -18.27 7.67 26.66
N MET A 681 -19.46 7.05 26.65
CA MET A 681 -19.73 5.81 27.37
C MET A 681 -18.84 4.66 26.90
N THR A 682 -18.63 4.54 25.58
CA THR A 682 -17.70 3.55 25.02
C THR A 682 -16.31 3.72 25.61
N ARG A 683 -15.80 4.96 25.73
CA ARG A 683 -14.48 5.22 26.31
C ARG A 683 -14.42 4.92 27.80
N VAL A 684 -15.48 5.25 28.55
CA VAL A 684 -15.55 4.95 29.99
C VAL A 684 -15.51 3.44 30.21
N ILE A 685 -16.38 2.68 29.53
CA ILE A 685 -16.45 1.22 29.64
C ILE A 685 -15.12 0.58 29.26
N LEU A 686 -14.54 0.96 28.11
CA LEU A 686 -13.26 0.41 27.67
C LEU A 686 -12.10 0.76 28.61
N THR A 687 -12.12 1.95 29.24
CA THR A 687 -11.12 2.32 30.25
C THR A 687 -11.24 1.43 31.49
N ILE A 688 -12.46 1.18 31.96
CA ILE A 688 -12.72 0.25 33.08
C ILE A 688 -12.23 -1.15 32.72
N VAL A 689 -12.61 -1.68 31.55
CA VAL A 689 -12.15 -3.00 31.08
C VAL A 689 -10.62 -3.07 31.03
N PHE A 690 -9.96 -2.02 30.54
CA PHE A 690 -8.50 -1.99 30.43
C PHE A 690 -7.81 -2.07 31.81
N PHE A 691 -8.27 -1.31 32.80
CA PHE A 691 -7.61 -1.25 34.12
C PHE A 691 -8.10 -2.34 35.09
N VAL A 692 -9.34 -2.81 34.98
CA VAL A 692 -9.92 -3.81 35.88
C VAL A 692 -9.72 -5.23 35.38
N VAL A 693 -9.67 -5.44 34.06
CA VAL A 693 -9.55 -6.79 33.47
C VAL A 693 -8.17 -6.99 32.85
N LEU A 694 -7.80 -6.20 31.84
CA LEU A 694 -6.57 -6.45 31.08
C LEU A 694 -5.30 -6.20 31.89
N THR A 695 -5.27 -5.13 32.69
CA THR A 695 -4.09 -4.76 33.47
C THR A 695 -3.74 -5.79 34.55
N PRO A 696 -4.68 -6.27 35.40
CA PRO A 696 -4.37 -7.30 36.38
C PRO A 696 -3.92 -8.61 35.73
N ILE A 697 -4.57 -9.04 34.65
CA ILE A 697 -4.19 -10.26 33.90
C ILE A 697 -2.78 -10.10 33.33
N GLY A 698 -2.47 -8.99 32.65
CA GLY A 698 -1.17 -8.74 32.04
C GLY A 698 -0.04 -8.62 33.06
N LEU A 699 -0.31 -8.06 34.25
CA LEU A 699 0.64 -8.02 35.37
C LEU A 699 0.87 -9.41 35.96
N LEU A 700 -0.19 -10.18 36.20
CA LEU A 700 -0.09 -11.55 36.70
C LEU A 700 0.69 -12.45 35.75
N GLN A 701 0.41 -12.37 34.45
CA GLN A 701 1.15 -13.07 33.40
C GLN A 701 2.65 -12.79 33.45
N ARG A 702 3.04 -11.52 33.64
CA ARG A 702 4.44 -11.13 33.79
C ARG A 702 5.08 -11.62 35.08
N LEU A 703 4.35 -11.62 36.20
CA LEU A 703 4.83 -12.15 37.48
C LEU A 703 5.08 -13.66 37.42
N VAL A 704 4.24 -14.41 36.69
CA VAL A 704 4.37 -15.88 36.52
C VAL A 704 5.31 -16.25 35.35
N GLY A 705 5.97 -15.28 34.73
CA GLY A 705 6.90 -15.51 33.62
C GLY A 705 6.24 -15.88 32.27
N ARG A 706 4.90 -15.92 32.21
CA ARG A 706 4.14 -16.14 30.97
C ARG A 706 3.99 -14.82 30.22
N ARG A 707 4.99 -14.42 29.43
CA ARG A 707 4.91 -13.20 28.61
C ARG A 707 4.19 -13.48 27.30
N ALA A 708 3.23 -12.63 26.94
CA ALA A 708 2.54 -12.67 25.64
C ALA A 708 3.48 -12.46 24.45
N PHE A 709 4.64 -11.83 24.69
CA PHE A 709 5.71 -11.64 23.72
C PHE A 709 7.03 -12.08 24.29
N ASP A 710 7.88 -12.59 23.42
CA ASP A 710 9.28 -12.76 23.75
C ASP A 710 9.99 -11.40 23.58
N VAL A 711 10.45 -10.84 24.69
CA VAL A 711 10.93 -9.45 24.77
C VAL A 711 12.44 -9.38 24.92
N ALA A 712 13.08 -10.51 25.22
CA ALA A 712 14.51 -10.58 25.52
C ALA A 712 15.31 -11.06 24.32
N PHE A 713 16.50 -10.48 24.14
CA PHE A 713 17.53 -11.09 23.30
C PHE A 713 17.95 -12.43 23.91
N ARG A 714 18.02 -13.45 23.06
CA ARG A 714 18.56 -14.77 23.40
C ARG A 714 19.90 -14.87 22.69
N THR A 715 20.93 -14.30 23.30
CA THR A 715 22.30 -14.25 22.76
C THR A 715 22.83 -15.63 22.41
N ALA A 716 22.42 -16.68 23.14
CA ALA A 716 22.79 -18.07 22.87
C ALA A 716 21.95 -18.78 21.77
N ALA A 717 20.83 -18.22 21.31
CA ALA A 717 20.02 -18.85 20.28
C ALA A 717 20.67 -18.71 18.89
N GLU A 718 20.73 -19.80 18.12
CA GLU A 718 21.26 -19.78 16.75
C GLU A 718 20.27 -19.19 15.74
N THR A 719 18.97 -19.32 16.01
CA THR A 719 17.87 -18.89 15.15
C THR A 719 16.70 -18.31 15.94
N TYR A 720 15.96 -17.39 15.31
CA TYR A 720 14.64 -16.92 15.75
C TYR A 720 13.48 -17.39 14.87
N TRP A 721 13.76 -18.13 13.79
CA TRP A 721 12.71 -18.73 12.97
C TRP A 721 11.91 -19.72 13.81
N LYS A 722 10.58 -19.59 13.75
CA LYS A 722 9.67 -20.58 14.29
C LYS A 722 9.30 -21.55 13.18
N PRO A 723 9.59 -22.86 13.32
CA PRO A 723 9.18 -23.84 12.33
C PRO A 723 7.65 -23.91 12.32
N ARG A 724 7.08 -24.00 11.12
CA ARG A 724 5.65 -24.14 10.92
C ARG A 724 5.36 -25.59 10.56
N ALA A 725 4.67 -26.28 11.46
CA ALA A 725 4.39 -27.72 11.35
C ALA A 725 2.92 -28.02 11.01
N SER A 726 2.17 -27.03 10.51
CA SER A 726 0.75 -27.23 10.19
C SER A 726 0.61 -27.97 8.87
N ALA A 727 -0.02 -29.14 8.90
CA ALA A 727 -0.47 -29.81 7.68
C ALA A 727 -1.45 -28.90 6.93
N PHE A 728 -1.32 -28.86 5.59
CA PHE A 728 -2.24 -28.14 4.74
C PHE A 728 -3.68 -28.66 4.93
N ASP A 729 -4.61 -27.77 5.26
CA ASP A 729 -6.04 -28.06 5.40
C ASP A 729 -6.86 -27.00 4.66
N ALA A 730 -7.45 -27.36 3.52
CA ALA A 730 -8.29 -26.46 2.74
C ALA A 730 -9.54 -25.99 3.50
N ALA A 731 -10.08 -26.81 4.41
CA ALA A 731 -11.25 -26.43 5.22
C ALA A 731 -10.92 -25.32 6.24
N SER A 732 -9.63 -25.10 6.53
CA SER A 732 -9.20 -23.98 7.37
C SER A 732 -9.56 -22.62 6.77
N TYR A 733 -9.68 -22.51 5.44
CA TYR A 733 -10.04 -21.26 4.77
C TYR A 733 -11.50 -20.88 4.99
N GLU A 734 -12.40 -21.81 5.32
CA GLU A 734 -13.78 -21.46 5.64
C GLU A 734 -13.91 -20.79 7.03
N LYS A 735 -12.85 -20.87 7.84
CA LYS A 735 -12.78 -20.39 9.21
C LYS A 735 -12.07 -19.03 9.27
N GLN A 736 -12.66 -18.10 10.03
CA GLN A 736 -12.07 -16.78 10.30
C GLN A 736 -11.02 -16.79 11.43
N PHE A 737 -10.76 -17.96 12.03
CA PHE A 737 -9.80 -18.20 13.11
C PHE A 737 -8.77 -19.27 12.74
#